data_AF-A0A9Q8ZG66-F1
#
_entry.id   AF-A0A9Q8ZG66-F1
#
_cell.length_a   1.000
_cell.length_b   1.000
_cell.length_c   1.000
_cell.angle_alpha   90.00
_cell.angle_beta   90.00
_cell.angle_gamma   90.00
#
_symmetry.space_group_name_H-M   'P 1'
#
loop_
_entity.id
_entity.type
_entity.pdbx_description
1 polymer ?
#
loop_
_entity_poly.entity_id
_entity_poly.type
_entity_poly.pdbx_seq_one_letter_code
_entity_poly.pdbx_strand_id
1 'polypeptide(L)'
;MNSSAMPTPDEHGTISWPLASFAIRKDFKSPEPAILLLDRANAEFGLVHQTGPGVAVMAQFPDTGEPISFQASEARAICTRFNNTCKKVGVLLQNMQIGLHFNTSADAGDFADKIRWFASRTGNLQFEVHEAASNTVFARSDFSMEKEGYTEQECPSWMSVPNDKTPEWAHIYKTGKCSDFTIVAGGKRFPVHRVLLSTRSQYFNAVCNGSFVESEKRSIELPERSWVVETMLKELYEVYNSTTGSIFTGFALRSMVEKCPIMDDILVLFVACDKYNLESIKQKAAETFVDRLSFVHDLWLIVDLAAAIYSDGFPEVDYGIRNAIIRQLHVRLPAIMEDEKAWEDYSENKVLVKALHWYQCEMQDSEEYFGMFTPLATPKKNRVALRKLGVELSAPRHPTACETTPPRVVTSSMAPDVASMTSTPTTPALKNSQKPPSGSNILEVVLGSLLIKPWYPSFYPEELVGRRVERLYVCQWCFKYSKELVGFLGHLKACPLRNTPPPGVNVYTKDNYSLYEIDGEKNKLYAQNLSLFAKLFLDTKSVFYDVTTFLYYLLVAHDPTPSIPNTNFDDDTTSERVGAQGQVVGFFSKEKMSWDNNNLACILVFPPWQKQGLGQLLMGASYEMSRREERLGGPEKPLSDLGRIAYNHYWSQTLARTLLSCPSKKTLTVQELRERTYIVPEDIIATLQMMDVLEQRKKGGADAVINKAKVRAWADAHKVDIKSCPVDPEAFISRDVSRGGSEES
;
A
#
# COMPACT_ATOMS: atom_id res chain seq x y z
N MET A 1 29.33 39.01 19.28
CA MET A 1 29.75 37.76 19.95
C MET A 1 28.51 37.17 20.60
N ASN A 2 27.80 36.30 19.88
CA ASN A 2 26.80 35.40 20.45
C ASN A 2 27.20 34.02 19.93
N SER A 3 27.73 33.18 20.83
CA SER A 3 28.03 31.79 20.55
C SER A 3 26.73 31.08 20.21
N SER A 4 26.58 30.65 18.96
CA SER A 4 25.56 29.67 18.57
C SER A 4 25.84 28.38 19.35
N ALA A 5 25.05 28.12 20.39
CA ALA A 5 25.01 26.80 20.99
C ALA A 5 24.61 25.81 19.89
N MET A 6 25.39 24.75 19.71
CA MET A 6 25.01 23.63 18.86
C MET A 6 23.70 23.04 19.39
N PRO A 7 22.77 22.63 18.52
CA PRO A 7 21.52 22.00 18.94
C PRO A 7 21.80 20.74 19.76
N THR A 8 21.01 20.52 20.81
CA THR A 8 21.17 19.35 21.70
C THR A 8 20.78 18.06 20.95
N PRO A 9 21.30 16.89 21.36
CA PRO A 9 21.09 15.62 20.65
C PRO A 9 19.62 15.18 20.45
N ASP A 10 18.67 15.81 21.14
CA ASP A 10 17.24 15.43 21.16
C ASP A 10 16.33 16.33 20.29
N GLU A 11 16.80 17.43 19.70
CA GLU A 11 15.92 18.37 18.97
C GLU A 11 15.30 17.80 17.68
N HIS A 12 15.90 16.75 17.10
CA HIS A 12 15.49 16.21 15.81
C HIS A 12 15.01 14.75 15.87
N GLY A 13 15.00 14.13 17.04
CA GLY A 13 14.51 12.77 17.24
C GLY A 13 13.00 12.60 17.01
N THR A 14 12.55 11.36 16.96
CA THR A 14 11.12 11.01 16.97
C THR A 14 10.46 11.59 18.22
N ILE A 15 9.35 12.31 18.06
CA ILE A 15 8.61 12.88 19.18
C ILE A 15 7.58 11.85 19.66
N SER A 16 7.71 11.42 20.91
CA SER A 16 6.80 10.44 21.50
C SER A 16 6.69 10.60 23.01
N TRP A 17 5.55 10.24 23.57
CA TRP A 17 5.29 10.32 25.01
C TRP A 17 4.89 8.96 25.57
N PRO A 18 5.57 8.46 26.61
CA PRO A 18 5.22 7.21 27.25
C PRO A 18 3.96 7.38 28.13
N LEU A 19 2.99 6.50 27.92
CA LEU A 19 1.72 6.47 28.62
C LEU A 19 1.64 5.28 29.57
N ALA A 20 1.23 5.55 30.81
CA ALA A 20 0.87 4.52 31.77
C ALA A 20 -0.39 3.77 31.34
N SER A 21 -1.34 4.49 30.74
CA SER A 21 -2.57 3.94 30.16
C SER A 21 -3.27 4.97 29.28
N PHE A 22 -4.19 4.53 28.43
CA PHE A 22 -5.15 5.42 27.77
C PHE A 22 -6.57 4.87 27.88
N ALA A 23 -7.56 5.70 27.63
CA ALA A 23 -8.96 5.33 27.58
C ALA A 23 -9.61 5.97 26.36
N ILE A 24 -10.47 5.22 25.68
CA ILE A 24 -11.23 5.71 24.52
C ILE A 24 -12.69 5.49 24.82
N ARG A 25 -13.49 6.55 24.67
CA ARG A 25 -14.91 6.55 25.10
C ARG A 25 -15.00 6.19 26.60
N LYS A 26 -16.17 5.70 27.04
CA LYS A 26 -16.41 5.23 28.42
C LYS A 26 -16.06 3.76 28.64
N ASP A 27 -15.80 3.03 27.56
CA ASP A 27 -15.94 1.57 27.55
C ASP A 27 -14.61 0.84 27.34
N PHE A 28 -13.59 1.54 26.83
CA PHE A 28 -12.27 0.96 26.56
C PHE A 28 -11.18 1.65 27.36
N LYS A 29 -10.43 0.87 28.15
CA LYS A 29 -9.21 1.28 28.83
C LYS A 29 -8.08 0.36 28.40
N SER A 30 -6.93 0.93 28.09
CA SER A 30 -5.78 0.16 27.63
C SER A 30 -5.34 -0.85 28.71
N PRO A 31 -5.12 -2.11 28.34
CA PRO A 31 -4.69 -3.14 29.29
C PRO A 31 -3.20 -2.99 29.66
N GLU A 32 -2.42 -2.37 28.78
CA GLU A 32 -0.97 -2.21 28.91
C GLU A 32 -0.54 -0.74 28.69
N PRO A 33 0.67 -0.37 29.12
CA PRO A 33 1.31 0.89 28.75
C PRO A 33 1.41 1.03 27.23
N ALA A 34 1.37 2.27 26.76
CA ALA A 34 1.47 2.59 25.35
C ALA A 34 2.40 3.79 25.14
N ILE A 35 2.68 4.12 23.90
CA ILE A 35 3.41 5.34 23.53
C ILE A 35 2.49 6.14 22.62
N LEU A 36 2.33 7.42 22.92
CA LEU A 36 1.73 8.36 21.98
C LEU A 36 2.83 8.86 21.05
N LEU A 37 2.72 8.54 19.77
CA LEU A 37 3.68 8.93 18.74
C LEU A 37 3.11 10.08 17.91
N LEU A 38 3.95 11.05 17.55
CA LEU A 38 3.60 12.13 16.65
C LEU A 38 4.20 11.88 15.26
N ASP A 39 3.35 11.86 14.23
CA ASP A 39 3.73 12.03 12.83
C ASP A 39 3.87 13.53 12.56
N ARG A 40 5.10 14.05 12.63
CA ARG A 40 5.37 15.50 12.49
C ARG A 40 5.02 16.03 11.10
N ALA A 41 5.22 15.20 10.08
CA ALA A 41 5.00 15.57 8.68
C ALA A 41 3.51 15.78 8.36
N ASN A 42 2.63 15.06 9.07
CA ASN A 42 1.17 15.09 8.83
C ASN A 42 0.35 15.65 10.00
N ALA A 43 1.00 16.09 11.09
CA ALA A 43 0.34 16.60 12.31
C ALA A 43 -0.69 15.61 12.88
N GLU A 44 -0.35 14.32 12.85
CA GLU A 44 -1.20 13.23 13.31
C GLU A 44 -0.59 12.58 14.55
N PHE A 45 -1.44 12.17 15.50
CA PHE A 45 -1.04 11.50 16.72
C PHE A 45 -1.57 10.08 16.70
N GLY A 46 -0.73 9.09 17.01
CA GLY A 46 -1.11 7.68 17.00
C GLY A 46 -0.63 6.96 18.25
N LEU A 47 -1.44 6.03 18.74
CA LEU A 47 -1.08 5.17 19.85
C LEU A 47 -0.35 3.92 19.33
N VAL A 48 0.79 3.61 19.93
CA VAL A 48 1.64 2.48 19.55
C VAL A 48 2.09 1.68 20.77
N HIS A 49 2.37 0.39 20.55
CA HIS A 49 3.01 -0.49 21.51
C HIS A 49 4.42 -0.82 21.06
N GLN A 50 5.35 -0.87 22.01
CA GLN A 50 6.72 -1.29 21.74
C GLN A 50 6.84 -2.81 21.90
N THR A 51 7.26 -3.50 20.85
CA THR A 51 7.40 -4.98 20.86
C THR A 51 8.85 -5.44 21.00
N GLY A 52 9.81 -4.52 20.84
CA GLY A 52 11.23 -4.79 21.01
C GLY A 52 12.07 -3.51 20.99
N PRO A 53 13.40 -3.61 21.14
CA PRO A 53 14.31 -2.48 21.08
C PRO A 53 14.15 -1.72 19.75
N GLY A 54 13.66 -0.48 19.82
CA GLY A 54 13.45 0.36 18.65
C GLY A 54 12.30 -0.06 17.72
N VAL A 55 11.47 -1.04 18.09
CA VAL A 55 10.39 -1.58 17.24
C VAL A 55 9.02 -1.27 17.81
N ALA A 56 8.16 -0.63 17.01
CA ALA A 56 6.80 -0.24 17.35
C ALA A 56 5.76 -0.93 16.45
N VAL A 57 4.57 -1.15 17.02
CA VAL A 57 3.36 -1.62 16.33
C VAL A 57 2.18 -0.74 16.71
N MET A 58 1.19 -0.60 15.81
CA MET A 58 0.02 0.23 16.06
C MET A 58 -0.87 -0.36 17.15
N ALA A 59 -1.34 0.50 18.07
CA ALA A 59 -2.50 0.18 18.88
C ALA A 59 -3.73 0.21 17.99
N GLN A 60 -4.61 -0.79 18.15
CA GLN A 60 -5.81 -0.95 17.35
C GLN A 60 -7.05 -1.06 18.23
N PHE A 61 -8.19 -0.59 17.70
CA PHE A 61 -9.49 -0.81 18.32
C PHE A 61 -9.81 -2.31 18.37
N PRO A 62 -10.18 -2.89 19.53
CA PRO A 62 -10.42 -4.33 19.64
C PRO A 62 -11.58 -4.85 18.78
N ASP A 63 -12.55 -3.99 18.49
CA ASP A 63 -13.77 -4.30 17.75
C ASP A 63 -13.62 -4.10 16.23
N THR A 64 -12.90 -3.06 15.79
CA THR A 64 -12.74 -2.74 14.36
C THR A 64 -11.38 -3.12 13.77
N GLY A 65 -10.35 -3.31 14.60
CA GLY A 65 -8.97 -3.50 14.17
C GLY A 65 -8.34 -2.23 13.55
N GLU A 66 -9.02 -1.09 13.63
CA GLU A 66 -8.51 0.17 13.06
C GLU A 66 -7.42 0.78 13.95
N PRO A 67 -6.40 1.43 13.35
CA PRO A 67 -5.38 2.12 14.13
C PRO A 67 -6.02 3.22 14.98
N ILE A 68 -5.57 3.33 16.22
CA ILE A 68 -6.00 4.41 17.10
C ILE A 68 -5.10 5.62 16.82
N SER A 69 -5.55 6.51 15.94
CA SER A 69 -4.92 7.81 15.66
C SER A 69 -5.95 8.93 15.55
N PHE A 70 -5.48 10.17 15.59
CA PHE A 70 -6.30 11.37 15.37
C PHE A 70 -5.43 12.51 14.82
N GLN A 71 -6.01 13.36 13.97
CA GLN A 71 -5.33 14.54 13.48
C GLN A 71 -5.45 15.74 14.44
N ALA A 72 -4.43 16.59 14.48
CA ALA A 72 -4.50 17.85 15.23
C ALA A 72 -5.61 18.79 14.72
N SER A 73 -5.92 18.71 13.42
CA SER A 73 -7.02 19.44 12.77
C SER A 73 -8.41 19.01 13.25
N GLU A 74 -8.55 17.76 13.73
CA GLU A 74 -9.81 17.18 14.19
C GLU A 74 -10.03 17.34 15.72
N ALA A 75 -8.99 17.72 16.44
CA ALA A 75 -9.07 17.96 17.88
C ALA A 75 -9.87 19.23 18.16
N ARG A 76 -10.96 19.14 18.92
CA ARG A 76 -11.78 20.31 19.30
C ARG A 76 -11.25 21.00 20.54
N ALA A 77 -10.85 20.19 21.52
CA ALA A 77 -10.36 20.73 22.77
C ALA A 77 -9.44 19.75 23.48
N ILE A 78 -8.62 20.28 24.39
CA ILE A 78 -7.98 19.49 25.43
C ILE A 78 -8.39 19.96 26.82
N CYS A 79 -8.38 19.03 27.77
CA CYS A 79 -8.55 19.32 29.19
C CYS A 79 -7.36 18.77 29.96
N THR A 80 -6.74 19.59 30.81
CA THR A 80 -5.66 19.18 31.72
C THR A 80 -5.66 20.05 32.98
N ARG A 81 -4.68 19.87 33.88
CA ARG A 81 -4.43 20.78 35.01
C ARG A 81 -3.01 21.33 34.95
N PHE A 82 -2.88 22.64 34.99
CA PHE A 82 -1.61 23.36 34.83
C PHE A 82 -0.76 23.44 36.11
N ASN A 83 -1.02 22.57 37.08
CA ASN A 83 -0.35 22.58 38.39
C ASN A 83 0.95 21.76 38.42
N ASN A 84 1.52 21.40 37.26
CA ASN A 84 2.71 20.55 37.09
C ASN A 84 2.68 19.20 37.81
N THR A 85 1.53 18.77 38.36
CA THR A 85 1.36 17.48 39.05
C THR A 85 0.39 16.55 38.34
N CYS A 86 -0.41 17.08 37.39
CA CYS A 86 -1.35 16.30 36.62
C CYS A 86 -0.64 15.50 35.53
N LYS A 87 -0.91 14.19 35.50
CA LYS A 87 -0.39 13.26 34.47
C LYS A 87 -1.44 12.90 33.43
N LYS A 88 -2.65 13.44 33.52
CA LYS A 88 -3.77 13.08 32.65
C LYS A 88 -4.01 14.23 31.66
N VAL A 89 -4.40 13.91 30.44
CA VAL A 89 -4.90 14.87 29.45
C VAL A 89 -6.10 14.25 28.76
N GLY A 90 -7.23 14.97 28.72
CA GLY A 90 -8.39 14.60 27.92
C GLY A 90 -8.31 15.30 26.59
N VAL A 91 -8.46 14.57 25.48
CA VAL A 91 -8.56 15.11 24.12
C VAL A 91 -9.97 14.88 23.63
N LEU A 92 -10.66 15.95 23.24
CA LEU A 92 -12.00 15.90 22.68
C LEU A 92 -11.93 16.00 21.16
N LEU A 93 -12.43 14.98 20.47
CA LEU A 93 -12.62 14.94 19.02
C LEU A 93 -14.12 15.10 18.69
N GLN A 94 -14.48 15.24 17.42
CA GLN A 94 -15.87 15.49 17.01
C GLN A 94 -16.86 14.42 17.51
N ASN A 95 -16.46 13.15 17.51
CA ASN A 95 -17.35 12.02 17.83
C ASN A 95 -16.84 11.15 19.00
N MET A 96 -15.76 11.55 19.68
CA MET A 96 -15.19 10.77 20.79
C MET A 96 -14.27 11.59 21.70
N GLN A 97 -14.02 11.08 22.90
CA GLN A 97 -13.00 11.57 23.82
C GLN A 97 -11.91 10.51 24.02
N ILE A 98 -10.66 10.93 24.01
CA ILE A 98 -9.49 10.12 24.34
C ILE A 98 -8.92 10.64 25.67
N GLY A 99 -8.85 9.78 26.67
CA GLY A 99 -8.18 10.06 27.94
C GLY A 99 -6.76 9.49 27.93
N LEU A 100 -5.75 10.34 27.99
CA LEU A 100 -4.34 9.96 28.01
C LEU A 100 -3.81 10.08 29.43
N HIS A 101 -3.11 9.04 29.92
CA HIS A 101 -2.45 9.07 31.22
C HIS A 101 -0.94 8.82 31.02
N PHE A 102 -0.16 9.87 31.19
CA PHE A 102 1.28 9.93 30.97
C PHE A 102 2.05 9.38 32.18
N ASN A 103 3.29 8.94 31.95
CA ASN A 103 4.17 8.49 33.04
C ASN A 103 4.59 9.65 33.95
N THR A 104 4.84 10.83 33.37
CA THR A 104 5.22 12.05 34.08
C THR A 104 4.27 13.20 33.79
N SER A 105 4.21 14.18 34.70
CA SER A 105 3.43 15.41 34.47
C SER A 105 4.12 16.36 33.49
N ALA A 106 5.45 16.24 33.33
CA ALA A 106 6.21 16.96 32.32
C ALA A 106 5.80 16.51 30.91
N ASP A 107 5.68 15.20 30.66
CA ASP A 107 5.22 14.66 29.37
C ASP A 107 3.78 15.12 29.04
N ALA A 108 2.91 15.14 30.04
CA ALA A 108 1.53 15.62 29.87
C ALA A 108 1.48 17.12 29.51
N GLY A 109 2.36 17.93 30.11
CA GLY A 109 2.51 19.35 29.80
C GLY A 109 3.08 19.58 28.39
N ASP A 110 4.17 18.89 28.04
CA ASP A 110 4.79 18.99 26.72
C ASP A 110 3.83 18.56 25.61
N PHE A 111 3.10 17.45 25.80
CA PHE A 111 2.05 17.04 24.86
C PHE A 111 0.98 18.13 24.69
N ALA A 112 0.48 18.72 25.79
CA ALA A 112 -0.55 19.76 25.74
C ALA A 112 -0.10 21.01 24.96
N ASP A 113 1.18 21.38 25.09
CA ASP A 113 1.74 22.50 24.32
C ASP A 113 1.97 22.14 22.85
N LYS A 114 2.42 20.91 22.56
CA LYS A 114 2.64 20.43 21.19
C LYS A 114 1.33 20.28 20.41
N ILE A 115 0.30 19.67 20.98
CA ILE A 115 -1.00 19.56 20.29
C ILE A 115 -1.62 20.93 20.01
N ARG A 116 -1.47 21.90 20.93
CA ARG A 116 -1.89 23.30 20.70
C ARG A 116 -1.14 23.93 19.52
N TRP A 117 0.17 23.72 19.46
CA TRP A 117 1.00 24.22 18.36
C TRP A 117 0.59 23.60 17.01
N PHE A 118 0.41 22.29 16.96
CA PHE A 118 0.01 21.59 15.73
C PHE A 118 -1.42 21.95 15.29
N ALA A 119 -2.38 22.06 16.21
CA ALA A 119 -3.73 22.50 15.89
C ALA A 119 -3.72 23.90 15.24
N SER A 120 -2.92 24.81 15.80
CA SER A 120 -2.72 26.16 15.24
C SER A 120 -2.09 26.09 13.84
N ARG A 121 -1.07 25.25 13.66
CA ARG A 121 -0.36 25.05 12.38
C ARG A 121 -1.27 24.47 11.29
N THR A 122 -2.21 23.60 11.64
CA THR A 122 -3.18 23.02 10.71
C THR A 122 -4.38 23.93 10.42
N GLY A 123 -4.39 25.16 10.95
CA GLY A 123 -5.49 26.10 10.75
C GLY A 123 -6.75 25.79 11.56
N ASN A 124 -6.63 25.00 12.63
CA ASN A 124 -7.73 24.70 13.55
C ASN A 124 -7.93 25.88 14.51
N LEU A 125 -8.68 26.88 14.04
CA LEU A 125 -8.95 28.12 14.78
C LEU A 125 -9.95 27.94 15.94
N GLN A 126 -10.55 26.76 16.09
CA GLN A 126 -11.57 26.45 17.11
C GLN A 126 -11.02 25.54 18.21
N PHE A 127 -9.70 25.29 18.25
CA PHE A 127 -9.08 24.45 19.27
C PHE A 127 -9.06 25.15 20.63
N GLU A 128 -9.73 24.57 21.62
CA GLU A 128 -9.83 25.12 22.97
C GLU A 128 -8.96 24.38 24.00
N VAL A 129 -8.54 25.09 25.04
CA VAL A 129 -7.80 24.48 26.16
C VAL A 129 -8.52 24.79 27.47
N HIS A 130 -8.97 23.72 28.14
CA HIS A 130 -9.72 23.78 29.38
C HIS A 130 -8.90 23.31 30.56
N GLU A 131 -9.12 23.96 31.71
CA GLU A 131 -8.54 23.51 32.98
C GLU A 131 -9.58 22.74 33.81
N ALA A 132 -9.23 21.52 34.23
CA ALA A 132 -10.12 20.73 35.08
C ALA A 132 -10.27 21.35 36.48
N ALA A 133 -11.50 21.34 37.04
CA ALA A 133 -11.80 21.98 38.33
C ALA A 133 -10.97 21.42 39.50
N SER A 134 -10.69 20.12 39.50
CA SER A 134 -9.82 19.46 40.49
C SER A 134 -9.21 18.17 39.94
N ASN A 135 -8.07 17.76 40.50
CA ASN A 135 -7.45 16.46 40.17
C ASN A 135 -8.39 15.29 40.49
N THR A 136 -9.22 15.41 41.54
CA THR A 136 -10.19 14.38 41.94
C THR A 136 -11.31 14.20 40.92
N VAL A 137 -11.87 15.28 40.38
CA VAL A 137 -12.88 15.22 39.30
C VAL A 137 -12.27 14.63 38.04
N PHE A 138 -11.06 15.08 37.69
CA PHE A 138 -10.39 14.63 36.48
C PHE A 138 -9.92 13.18 36.55
N ALA A 139 -9.64 12.65 37.75
CA ALA A 139 -9.26 11.25 37.97
C ALA A 139 -10.44 10.25 37.87
N ARG A 140 -11.69 10.73 37.84
CA ARG A 140 -12.87 9.87 37.73
C ARG A 140 -12.83 9.02 36.46
N SER A 141 -13.28 7.77 36.57
CA SER A 141 -13.39 6.84 35.43
C SER A 141 -14.50 7.24 34.46
N ASP A 142 -15.51 7.97 34.91
CA ASP A 142 -16.63 8.47 34.11
C ASP A 142 -16.47 9.92 33.64
N PHE A 143 -15.27 10.50 33.82
CA PHE A 143 -14.97 11.88 33.41
C PHE A 143 -15.25 12.10 31.92
N SER A 144 -16.06 13.10 31.62
CA SER A 144 -16.44 13.49 30.27
C SER A 144 -16.42 15.01 30.18
N MET A 145 -15.67 15.54 29.20
CA MET A 145 -15.54 16.99 29.01
C MET A 145 -16.89 17.64 28.73
N GLU A 146 -17.76 16.96 27.98
CA GLU A 146 -19.13 17.40 27.70
C GLU A 146 -20.01 17.50 28.96
N LYS A 147 -19.96 16.48 29.83
CA LYS A 147 -20.76 16.46 31.07
C LYS A 147 -20.33 17.50 32.10
N GLU A 148 -19.05 17.86 32.09
CA GLU A 148 -18.49 18.84 33.02
C GLU A 148 -18.64 20.29 32.49
N GLY A 149 -19.34 20.49 31.37
CA GLY A 149 -19.66 21.81 30.84
C GLY A 149 -18.50 22.50 30.13
N TYR A 150 -17.43 21.78 29.78
CA TYR A 150 -16.28 22.33 29.03
C TYR A 150 -16.58 22.57 27.54
N THR A 151 -17.83 22.41 27.12
CA THR A 151 -18.30 22.66 25.75
C THR A 151 -19.63 23.41 25.82
N GLU A 152 -19.62 24.74 25.96
CA GLU A 152 -20.85 25.56 26.03
C GLU A 152 -21.48 25.87 24.66
N GLN A 153 -21.10 25.21 23.57
CA GLN A 153 -21.74 25.40 22.27
C GLN A 153 -22.29 24.11 21.68
N GLU A 154 -23.62 24.03 21.62
CA GLU A 154 -24.31 23.37 20.52
C GLU A 154 -23.79 23.99 19.22
N CYS A 155 -22.86 23.30 18.57
CA CYS A 155 -22.45 23.68 17.22
C CYS A 155 -23.64 23.34 16.31
N PRO A 156 -24.23 24.31 15.59
CA PRO A 156 -25.26 24.00 14.62
C PRO A 156 -24.74 22.96 13.64
N SER A 157 -25.54 21.95 13.31
CA SER A 157 -25.19 20.83 12.41
C SER A 157 -24.66 21.27 11.04
N TRP A 158 -24.82 22.54 10.66
CA TRP A 158 -24.34 23.12 9.42
C TRP A 158 -22.94 23.78 9.50
N MET A 159 -22.27 23.74 10.67
CA MET A 159 -20.88 24.20 10.83
C MET A 159 -19.95 23.06 11.25
N SER A 160 -19.99 21.96 10.51
CA SER A 160 -18.86 21.05 10.39
C SER A 160 -17.64 21.81 9.85
N VAL A 161 -16.46 21.65 10.46
CA VAL A 161 -15.19 22.03 9.84
C VAL A 161 -15.21 21.43 8.42
N PRO A 162 -15.09 22.23 7.35
CA PRO A 162 -15.19 21.69 6.01
C PRO A 162 -14.03 20.72 5.76
N ASN A 163 -14.31 19.42 5.75
CA ASN A 163 -13.32 18.39 5.40
C ASN A 163 -13.09 18.29 3.88
N ASP A 164 -13.46 19.33 3.12
CA ASP A 164 -13.52 19.29 1.66
C ASP A 164 -13.08 20.60 1.00
N LYS A 165 -11.96 21.15 1.47
CA LYS A 165 -11.18 22.06 0.64
C LYS A 165 -9.86 21.38 0.32
N THR A 166 -9.85 20.51 -0.70
CA THR A 166 -8.59 20.29 -1.44
C THR A 166 -7.95 21.67 -1.63
N PRO A 167 -6.69 21.88 -1.21
CA PRO A 167 -6.03 23.17 -1.36
C PRO A 167 -6.21 23.67 -2.79
N GLU A 168 -6.43 24.97 -2.98
CA GLU A 168 -6.69 25.53 -4.32
C GLU A 168 -5.55 25.16 -5.29
N TRP A 169 -4.31 25.12 -4.79
CA TRP A 169 -3.15 24.62 -5.51
C TRP A 169 -3.24 23.14 -5.91
N ALA A 170 -3.80 22.28 -5.07
CA ALA A 170 -4.00 20.87 -5.40
C ALA A 170 -4.98 20.69 -6.57
N HIS A 171 -6.03 21.51 -6.63
CA HIS A 171 -6.97 21.53 -7.76
C HIS A 171 -6.32 22.08 -9.04
N ILE A 172 -5.57 23.18 -8.92
CA ILE A 172 -4.82 23.78 -10.03
C ILE A 172 -3.80 22.80 -10.62
N TYR A 173 -3.09 22.04 -9.78
CA TYR A 173 -2.15 21.00 -10.22
C TYR A 173 -2.85 19.92 -11.06
N LYS A 174 -3.99 19.40 -10.58
CA LYS A 174 -4.74 18.33 -11.26
C LYS A 174 -5.30 18.78 -12.61
N THR A 175 -5.75 20.03 -12.70
CA THR A 175 -6.35 20.57 -13.93
C THR A 175 -5.30 21.08 -14.92
N GLY A 176 -4.10 21.43 -14.46
CA GLY A 176 -3.08 22.10 -15.26
C GLY A 176 -3.49 23.51 -15.74
N LYS A 177 -4.57 24.06 -15.18
CA LYS A 177 -5.13 25.33 -15.61
C LYS A 177 -4.15 26.47 -15.30
N CYS A 178 -3.86 27.30 -16.29
CA CYS A 178 -2.90 28.42 -16.20
C CYS A 178 -1.43 28.01 -16.01
N SER A 179 -1.05 26.76 -16.30
CA SER A 179 0.35 26.36 -16.28
C SER A 179 1.16 27.17 -17.31
N ASP A 180 2.25 27.77 -16.87
CA ASP A 180 3.08 28.68 -17.67
C ASP A 180 4.54 28.19 -17.82
N PHE A 181 4.83 27.00 -17.30
CA PHE A 181 6.14 26.35 -17.38
C PHE A 181 6.02 24.83 -17.43
N THR A 182 7.05 24.14 -17.88
CA THR A 182 7.07 22.67 -17.97
C THR A 182 8.36 22.09 -17.41
N ILE A 183 8.24 21.19 -16.44
CA ILE A 183 9.37 20.35 -16.00
C ILE A 183 9.32 19.03 -16.77
N VAL A 184 10.45 18.55 -17.25
CA VAL A 184 10.58 17.27 -17.95
C VAL A 184 11.52 16.39 -17.13
N ALA A 185 11.10 15.16 -16.82
CA ALA A 185 11.94 14.20 -16.09
C ALA A 185 11.57 12.78 -16.46
N GLY A 186 12.55 11.93 -16.72
CA GLY A 186 12.33 10.53 -17.12
C GLY A 186 11.38 10.37 -18.34
N GLY A 187 11.42 11.31 -19.29
CA GLY A 187 10.53 11.32 -20.46
C GLY A 187 9.09 11.79 -20.20
N LYS A 188 8.71 12.07 -18.94
CA LYS A 188 7.40 12.62 -18.56
C LYS A 188 7.46 14.14 -18.50
N ARG A 189 6.40 14.82 -18.97
CA ARG A 189 6.26 16.28 -18.93
C ARG A 189 5.25 16.68 -17.85
N PHE A 190 5.63 17.63 -17.01
CA PHE A 190 4.83 18.13 -15.89
C PHE A 190 4.50 19.61 -16.12
N PRO A 191 3.26 19.96 -16.47
CA PRO A 191 2.82 21.36 -16.54
C PRO A 191 2.77 21.96 -15.13
N VAL A 192 3.41 23.11 -14.93
CA VAL A 192 3.61 23.73 -13.61
C VAL A 192 3.52 25.26 -13.69
N HIS A 193 3.44 25.90 -12.52
CA HIS A 193 3.22 27.33 -12.33
C HIS A 193 4.48 27.99 -11.78
N ARG A 194 5.06 28.92 -12.54
CA ARG A 194 6.31 29.64 -12.18
C ARG A 194 6.18 30.36 -10.86
N VAL A 195 5.03 30.98 -10.61
CA VAL A 195 4.78 31.73 -9.37
C VAL A 195 4.93 30.85 -8.13
N LEU A 196 4.42 29.62 -8.19
CA LEU A 196 4.54 28.68 -7.08
C LEU A 196 5.97 28.17 -6.95
N LEU A 197 6.59 27.75 -8.04
CA LEU A 197 7.97 27.26 -8.02
C LEU A 197 8.96 28.32 -7.52
N SER A 198 8.84 29.55 -8.00
CA SER A 198 9.74 30.65 -7.67
C SER A 198 9.60 31.12 -6.23
N THR A 199 8.40 31.04 -5.66
CA THR A 199 8.17 31.42 -4.26
C THR A 199 8.63 30.35 -3.27
N ARG A 200 8.71 29.09 -3.70
CA ARG A 200 9.03 27.94 -2.84
C ARG A 200 10.45 27.39 -3.02
N SER A 201 11.20 27.84 -4.02
CA SER A 201 12.59 27.43 -4.27
C SER A 201 13.41 28.54 -4.91
N GLN A 202 14.58 28.82 -4.33
CA GLN A 202 15.51 29.79 -4.92
C GLN A 202 16.12 29.27 -6.22
N TYR A 203 16.32 27.95 -6.33
CA TYR A 203 16.78 27.32 -7.57
C TYR A 203 15.76 27.54 -8.69
N PHE A 204 14.49 27.19 -8.45
CA PHE A 204 13.46 27.37 -9.46
C PHE A 204 13.16 28.85 -9.71
N ASN A 205 13.32 29.74 -8.72
CA ASN A 205 13.25 31.18 -8.97
C ASN A 205 14.30 31.64 -9.99
N ALA A 206 15.55 31.18 -9.87
CA ALA A 206 16.61 31.48 -10.82
C ALA A 206 16.32 30.87 -12.20
N VAL A 207 15.83 29.63 -12.26
CA VAL A 207 15.46 28.96 -13.52
C VAL A 207 14.28 29.62 -14.21
N CYS A 208 13.26 30.03 -13.46
CA CYS A 208 12.04 30.61 -14.01
C CYS A 208 12.24 32.08 -14.41
N ASN A 209 12.97 32.87 -13.62
CA ASN A 209 13.02 34.33 -13.76
C ASN A 209 14.41 34.88 -14.10
N GLY A 210 15.42 34.02 -14.23
CA GLY A 210 16.77 34.41 -14.62
C GLY A 210 16.93 34.65 -16.13
N SER A 211 18.18 34.84 -16.54
CA SER A 211 18.61 35.01 -17.93
C SER A 211 19.09 33.70 -18.56
N PHE A 212 18.56 32.56 -18.09
CA PHE A 212 18.92 31.24 -18.58
C PHE A 212 18.02 30.80 -19.75
N VAL A 213 18.51 29.85 -20.55
CA VAL A 213 17.80 29.35 -21.74
C VAL A 213 16.47 28.69 -21.35
N GLU A 214 16.42 28.07 -20.18
CA GLU A 214 15.23 27.45 -19.58
C GLU A 214 14.13 28.48 -19.31
N SER A 215 14.51 29.70 -18.91
CA SER A 215 13.59 30.81 -18.66
C SER A 215 12.90 31.25 -19.96
N GLU A 216 13.65 31.33 -21.06
CA GLU A 216 13.12 31.66 -22.40
C GLU A 216 12.29 30.50 -22.98
N LYS A 217 12.78 29.26 -22.87
CA LYS A 217 12.08 28.05 -23.34
C LYS A 217 10.85 27.69 -22.53
N ARG A 218 10.64 28.31 -21.38
CA ARG A 218 9.60 27.98 -20.40
C ARG A 218 9.57 26.49 -20.04
N SER A 219 10.74 25.86 -20.04
CA SER A 219 10.88 24.45 -19.70
C SER A 219 12.27 24.12 -19.22
N ILE A 220 12.36 23.11 -18.34
CA ILE A 220 13.60 22.55 -17.82
C ILE A 220 13.53 21.03 -17.85
N GLU A 221 14.66 20.38 -18.14
CA GLU A 221 14.82 18.95 -18.03
C GLU A 221 15.64 18.62 -16.78
N LEU A 222 15.07 17.80 -15.90
CA LEU A 222 15.69 17.36 -14.64
C LEU A 222 16.18 15.91 -14.79
N PRO A 223 17.38 15.59 -14.27
CA PRO A 223 17.98 14.26 -14.40
C PRO A 223 17.35 13.17 -13.51
N GLU A 224 16.48 13.54 -12.57
CA GLU A 224 15.82 12.60 -11.66
C GLU A 224 14.78 11.75 -12.38
N ARG A 225 14.43 10.63 -11.75
CA ARG A 225 13.31 9.79 -12.21
C ARG A 225 12.01 10.58 -12.13
N SER A 226 11.10 10.30 -13.05
CA SER A 226 9.81 10.99 -13.15
C SER A 226 9.00 10.95 -11.85
N TRP A 227 9.05 9.85 -11.09
CA TRP A 227 8.33 9.73 -9.82
C TRP A 227 8.87 10.65 -8.70
N VAL A 228 10.18 10.94 -8.68
CA VAL A 228 10.80 11.83 -7.69
C VAL A 228 10.26 13.25 -7.91
N VAL A 229 10.34 13.71 -9.16
CA VAL A 229 9.82 15.02 -9.56
C VAL A 229 8.32 15.10 -9.34
N GLU A 230 7.57 14.05 -9.66
CA GLU A 230 6.13 14.00 -9.39
C GLU A 230 5.82 14.12 -7.89
N THR A 231 6.60 13.48 -7.02
CA THR A 231 6.42 13.55 -5.56
C THR A 231 6.77 14.93 -5.03
N MET A 232 7.89 15.53 -5.48
CA MET A 232 8.24 16.92 -5.16
C MET A 232 7.14 17.90 -5.57
N LEU A 233 6.55 17.72 -6.76
CA LEU A 233 5.46 18.55 -7.23
C LEU A 233 4.18 18.31 -6.42
N LYS A 234 3.81 17.06 -6.14
CA LYS A 234 2.66 16.78 -5.27
C LYS A 234 2.81 17.47 -3.91
N GLU A 235 3.99 17.47 -3.32
CA GLU A 235 4.28 18.21 -2.09
C GLU A 235 4.18 19.73 -2.25
N LEU A 236 4.74 20.30 -3.32
CA LEU A 236 4.65 21.74 -3.61
C LEU A 236 3.21 22.24 -3.77
N TYR A 237 2.34 21.41 -4.38
CA TYR A 237 0.95 21.74 -4.64
C TYR A 237 -0.01 21.22 -3.55
N GLU A 238 0.53 20.70 -2.44
CA GLU A 238 -0.27 20.19 -1.31
C GLU A 238 -1.25 19.08 -1.74
N VAL A 239 -0.80 18.23 -2.67
CA VAL A 239 -1.50 17.04 -3.15
C VAL A 239 -1.02 15.82 -2.38
N TYR A 240 -1.96 15.03 -1.87
CA TYR A 240 -1.65 13.77 -1.21
C TYR A 240 -0.76 12.86 -2.07
N ASN A 241 0.25 12.26 -1.44
CA ASN A 241 1.08 11.20 -2.00
C ASN A 241 1.39 10.15 -0.92
N SER A 242 1.54 8.91 -1.36
CA SER A 242 1.81 7.78 -0.46
C SER A 242 3.21 7.80 0.16
N THR A 243 4.18 8.46 -0.48
CA THR A 243 5.58 8.48 -0.02
C THR A 243 5.72 9.25 1.29
N THR A 244 5.06 10.41 1.43
CA THR A 244 5.16 11.29 2.62
C THR A 244 3.85 11.42 3.41
N GLY A 245 2.80 10.67 3.01
CA GLY A 245 1.51 10.64 3.72
C GLY A 245 1.57 10.03 5.12
N SER A 246 0.41 9.92 5.76
CA SER A 246 0.24 9.46 7.14
C SER A 246 1.02 8.18 7.47
N ILE A 247 1.69 8.21 8.62
CA ILE A 247 2.26 7.01 9.24
C ILE A 247 1.14 6.03 9.61
N PHE A 248 0.11 6.49 10.30
CA PHE A 248 -0.84 5.61 10.99
C PHE A 248 -1.90 4.99 10.09
N THR A 249 -2.41 5.76 9.11
CA THR A 249 -3.40 5.28 8.13
C THR A 249 -2.76 4.79 6.83
N GLY A 250 -1.45 5.04 6.65
CA GLY A 250 -0.71 4.71 5.44
C GLY A 250 0.47 3.76 5.69
N PHE A 251 1.60 4.27 6.19
CA PHE A 251 2.87 3.55 6.20
C PHE A 251 2.92 2.36 7.18
N ALA A 252 2.45 2.54 8.41
CA ALA A 252 2.57 1.57 9.49
C ALA A 252 1.86 0.25 9.19
N LEU A 253 0.73 0.32 8.46
CA LEU A 253 -0.14 -0.80 8.09
C LEU A 253 0.39 -1.62 6.90
N ARG A 254 1.43 -1.15 6.20
CA ARG A 254 2.01 -1.85 5.03
C ARG A 254 2.84 -3.06 5.46
N SER A 255 3.02 -4.01 4.53
CA SER A 255 3.94 -5.12 4.72
C SER A 255 5.41 -4.64 4.71
N MET A 256 6.33 -5.41 5.31
CA MET A 256 7.76 -5.05 5.31
C MET A 256 8.34 -4.92 3.90
N VAL A 257 7.87 -5.73 2.96
CA VAL A 257 8.29 -5.68 1.54
C VAL A 257 7.92 -4.35 0.91
N GLU A 258 6.78 -3.77 1.28
CA GLU A 258 6.32 -2.47 0.77
C GLU A 258 6.99 -1.30 1.49
N LYS A 259 7.39 -1.45 2.76
CA LYS A 259 8.09 -0.40 3.53
C LYS A 259 9.48 -0.12 2.97
N CYS A 260 10.19 -1.14 2.47
CA CYS A 260 11.53 -1.03 1.91
C CYS A 260 11.66 0.05 0.82
N PRO A 261 10.97 -0.05 -0.33
CA PRO A 261 11.10 0.95 -1.39
C PRO A 261 10.62 2.34 -0.94
N ILE A 262 9.67 2.43 0.00
CA ILE A 262 9.18 3.72 0.49
C ILE A 262 10.25 4.45 1.30
N MET A 263 11.01 3.73 2.16
CA MET A 263 12.08 4.34 2.95
C MET A 263 13.21 4.86 2.05
N ASP A 264 13.59 4.07 1.05
CA ASP A 264 14.55 4.50 0.02
C ASP A 264 14.03 5.71 -0.76
N ASP A 265 12.77 5.67 -1.16
CA ASP A 265 12.15 6.75 -1.93
C ASP A 265 12.12 8.07 -1.16
N ILE A 266 11.96 8.04 0.17
CA ILE A 266 12.05 9.24 1.02
C ILE A 266 13.47 9.80 1.03
N LEU A 267 14.50 8.96 1.11
CA LEU A 267 15.90 9.43 1.06
C LEU A 267 16.24 10.02 -0.32
N VAL A 268 15.78 9.40 -1.40
CA VAL A 268 15.94 9.94 -2.76
C VAL A 268 15.22 11.29 -2.90
N LEU A 269 14.00 11.39 -2.37
CA LEU A 269 13.24 12.65 -2.34
C LEU A 269 13.99 13.71 -1.52
N PHE A 270 14.53 13.35 -0.36
CA PHE A 270 15.29 14.25 0.51
C PHE A 270 16.50 14.86 -0.21
N VAL A 271 17.31 14.03 -0.88
CA VAL A 271 18.46 14.45 -1.68
C VAL A 271 18.03 15.35 -2.85
N ALA A 272 16.93 15.02 -3.53
CA ALA A 272 16.41 15.85 -4.60
C ALA A 272 15.93 17.22 -4.08
N CYS A 273 15.23 17.25 -2.95
CA CYS A 273 14.77 18.51 -2.34
C CYS A 273 15.93 19.41 -1.90
N ASP A 274 17.03 18.83 -1.40
CA ASP A 274 18.27 19.56 -1.11
C ASP A 274 18.86 20.18 -2.37
N LYS A 275 19.04 19.37 -3.42
CA LYS A 275 19.56 19.82 -4.72
C LYS A 275 18.75 20.98 -5.33
N TYR A 276 17.44 20.97 -5.14
CA TYR A 276 16.54 21.97 -5.68
C TYR A 276 16.15 23.07 -4.69
N ASN A 277 16.81 23.14 -3.53
CA ASN A 277 16.56 24.13 -2.48
C ASN A 277 15.06 24.25 -2.14
N LEU A 278 14.43 23.10 -1.87
CA LEU A 278 13.05 22.95 -1.43
C LEU A 278 13.02 22.67 0.07
N GLU A 279 13.46 23.64 0.87
CA GLU A 279 13.79 23.41 2.28
C GLU A 279 12.61 22.88 3.11
N SER A 280 11.40 23.40 2.88
CA SER A 280 10.22 22.95 3.61
C SER A 280 9.87 21.48 3.34
N ILE A 281 10.08 21.03 2.10
CA ILE A 281 9.79 19.65 1.69
C ILE A 281 10.93 18.72 2.11
N LYS A 282 12.18 19.22 2.05
CA LYS A 282 13.36 18.54 2.58
C LYS A 282 13.20 18.25 4.07
N GLN A 283 12.80 19.24 4.88
CA GLN A 283 12.52 19.05 6.30
C GLN A 283 11.38 18.03 6.51
N LYS A 284 10.28 18.15 5.77
CA LYS A 284 9.16 17.20 5.87
C LYS A 284 9.58 15.77 5.51
N ALA A 285 10.42 15.58 4.49
CA ALA A 285 10.96 14.27 4.12
C ALA A 285 11.84 13.68 5.22
N ALA A 286 12.68 14.50 5.88
CA ALA A 286 13.46 14.07 7.03
C ALA A 286 12.58 13.67 8.22
N GLU A 287 11.61 14.50 8.59
CA GLU A 287 10.64 14.20 9.65
C GLU A 287 9.90 12.88 9.35
N THR A 288 9.43 12.73 8.10
CA THR A 288 8.77 11.51 7.61
C THR A 288 9.68 10.29 7.77
N PHE A 289 10.96 10.39 7.41
CA PHE A 289 11.92 9.29 7.53
C PHE A 289 12.12 8.91 9.01
N VAL A 290 12.44 9.90 9.85
CA VAL A 290 12.77 9.71 11.26
C VAL A 290 11.61 9.09 12.03
N ASP A 291 10.39 9.60 11.83
CA ASP A 291 9.21 9.14 12.58
C ASP A 291 8.77 7.72 12.17
N ARG A 292 9.20 7.25 10.99
CA ARG A 292 8.88 5.92 10.44
C ARG A 292 9.82 4.80 10.84
N LEU A 293 11.04 5.13 11.30
CA LEU A 293 12.09 4.14 11.59
C LEU A 293 11.65 3.06 12.58
N SER A 294 10.84 3.41 13.57
CA SER A 294 10.34 2.46 14.58
C SER A 294 9.40 1.39 13.99
N PHE A 295 8.82 1.63 12.82
CA PHE A 295 7.92 0.70 12.12
C PHE A 295 8.62 -0.17 11.07
N VAL A 296 9.93 0.02 10.86
CA VAL A 296 10.75 -0.83 10.00
C VAL A 296 11.31 -1.95 10.86
N HIS A 297 10.90 -3.19 10.62
CA HIS A 297 11.28 -4.34 11.46
C HIS A 297 12.44 -5.15 10.87
N ASP A 298 12.70 -4.99 9.57
CA ASP A 298 13.80 -5.66 8.86
C ASP A 298 15.15 -5.07 9.30
N LEU A 299 16.01 -5.90 9.87
CA LEU A 299 17.33 -5.49 10.39
C LEU A 299 18.31 -5.17 9.27
N TRP A 300 18.27 -5.93 8.18
CA TRP A 300 19.12 -5.70 7.02
C TRP A 300 18.80 -4.35 6.38
N LEU A 301 17.51 -4.02 6.24
CA LEU A 301 17.08 -2.71 5.72
C LEU A 301 17.56 -1.54 6.59
N ILE A 302 17.58 -1.67 7.92
CA ILE A 302 18.13 -0.61 8.79
C ILE A 302 19.62 -0.38 8.51
N VAL A 303 20.39 -1.45 8.30
CA VAL A 303 21.81 -1.36 7.95
C VAL A 303 22.01 -0.75 6.57
N ASP A 304 21.21 -1.16 5.58
CA ASP A 304 21.27 -0.65 4.21
C ASP A 304 20.93 0.85 4.14
N LEU A 305 19.86 1.28 4.81
CA LEU A 305 19.49 2.69 4.92
C LEU A 305 20.60 3.51 5.59
N ALA A 306 21.20 2.99 6.66
CA ALA A 306 22.32 3.65 7.30
C ALA A 306 23.50 3.80 6.34
N ALA A 307 23.83 2.75 5.59
CA ALA A 307 24.92 2.78 4.61
C ALA A 307 24.68 3.85 3.55
N ALA A 308 23.44 3.98 3.06
CA ALA A 308 23.04 5.02 2.13
C ALA A 308 23.20 6.44 2.73
N ILE A 309 22.78 6.64 3.98
CA ILE A 309 22.85 7.94 4.67
C ILE A 309 24.30 8.38 4.96
N TYR A 310 25.18 7.44 5.25
CA TYR A 310 26.60 7.70 5.50
C TYR A 310 27.48 7.59 4.24
N SER A 311 26.87 7.40 3.07
CA SER A 311 27.58 7.40 1.80
C SER A 311 28.02 8.81 1.39
N ASP A 312 29.04 8.86 0.53
CA ASP A 312 29.51 10.11 -0.05
C ASP A 312 28.41 10.71 -0.94
N GLY A 313 28.00 11.94 -0.65
CA GLY A 313 26.97 12.67 -1.41
C GLY A 313 25.61 12.81 -0.69
N PHE A 314 25.44 12.25 0.52
CA PHE A 314 24.28 12.58 1.34
C PHE A 314 24.39 14.00 1.92
N PRO A 315 23.32 14.82 1.91
CA PRO A 315 23.38 16.22 2.33
C PRO A 315 23.97 16.42 3.74
N GLU A 316 24.72 17.50 3.94
CA GLU A 316 25.31 17.83 5.24
C GLU A 316 24.25 18.27 6.25
N VAL A 317 23.32 19.14 5.82
CA VAL A 317 22.16 19.54 6.63
C VAL A 317 21.09 18.47 6.48
N ASP A 318 21.10 17.49 7.39
CA ASP A 318 20.30 16.27 7.32
C ASP A 318 19.07 16.24 8.24
N TYR A 319 18.80 17.32 8.98
CA TYR A 319 17.67 17.41 9.91
C TYR A 319 17.62 16.25 10.93
N GLY A 320 18.78 15.72 11.33
CA GLY A 320 18.89 14.66 12.33
C GLY A 320 18.69 13.24 11.79
N ILE A 321 18.63 13.05 10.45
CA ILE A 321 18.54 11.70 9.85
C ILE A 321 19.70 10.80 10.30
N ARG A 322 20.95 11.31 10.30
CA ARG A 322 22.12 10.53 10.77
C ARG A 322 22.00 10.13 12.24
N ASN A 323 21.60 11.07 13.10
CA ASN A 323 21.40 10.81 14.53
C ASN A 323 20.27 9.79 14.78
N ALA A 324 19.18 9.87 14.02
CA ALA A 324 18.06 8.94 14.16
C ALA A 324 18.43 7.52 13.71
N ILE A 325 19.09 7.37 12.56
CA ILE A 325 19.45 6.04 12.05
C ILE A 325 20.56 5.39 12.90
N ILE A 326 21.54 6.17 13.38
CA ILE A 326 22.62 5.63 14.21
C ILE A 326 22.10 5.19 15.59
N ARG A 327 21.10 5.89 16.13
CA ARG A 327 20.40 5.47 17.35
C ARG A 327 19.65 4.15 17.14
N GLN A 328 18.99 3.95 16.00
CA GLN A 328 18.34 2.67 15.68
C GLN A 328 19.36 1.53 15.51
N LEU A 329 20.49 1.80 14.85
CA LEU A 329 21.60 0.84 14.78
C LEU A 329 22.11 0.47 16.18
N HIS A 330 22.32 1.46 17.04
CA HIS A 330 22.78 1.24 18.42
C HIS A 330 21.82 0.33 19.21
N VAL A 331 20.53 0.70 19.24
CA VAL A 331 19.51 -0.02 20.01
C VAL A 331 19.27 -1.44 19.49
N ARG A 332 19.47 -1.67 18.18
CA ARG A 332 19.24 -2.97 17.53
C ARG A 332 20.51 -3.78 17.30
N LEU A 333 21.68 -3.27 17.67
CA LEU A 333 22.98 -3.92 17.43
C LEU A 333 23.01 -5.40 17.89
N PRO A 334 22.48 -5.78 19.08
CA PRO A 334 22.47 -7.18 19.48
C PRO A 334 21.70 -8.08 18.50
N ALA A 335 20.55 -7.62 17.99
CA ALA A 335 19.77 -8.36 17.00
C ALA A 335 20.46 -8.40 15.63
N ILE A 336 21.11 -7.29 15.23
CA ILE A 336 21.89 -7.23 13.99
C ILE A 336 23.05 -8.23 14.01
N MET A 337 23.71 -8.42 15.15
CA MET A 337 24.79 -9.40 15.31
C MET A 337 24.32 -10.86 15.16
N GLU A 338 23.03 -11.13 15.39
CA GLU A 338 22.43 -12.46 15.25
C GLU A 338 21.93 -12.74 13.82
N ASP A 339 21.69 -11.69 13.03
CA ASP A 339 21.28 -11.79 11.62
C ASP A 339 22.52 -11.83 10.70
N GLU A 340 22.74 -12.97 10.04
CA GLU A 340 23.93 -13.20 9.20
C GLU A 340 24.08 -12.14 8.10
N LYS A 341 22.96 -11.74 7.46
CA LYS A 341 22.98 -10.81 6.33
C LYS A 341 23.20 -9.37 6.81
N ALA A 342 22.50 -8.95 7.86
CA ALA A 342 22.64 -7.60 8.40
C ALA A 342 24.02 -7.39 9.04
N TRP A 343 24.57 -8.41 9.71
CA TRP A 343 25.90 -8.35 10.31
C TRP A 343 27.01 -8.26 9.26
N GLU A 344 26.93 -9.03 8.18
CA GLU A 344 27.90 -8.99 7.08
C GLU A 344 28.02 -7.56 6.53
N ASP A 345 26.91 -6.97 6.08
CA ASP A 345 26.88 -5.62 5.51
C ASP A 345 27.32 -4.53 6.51
N TYR A 346 26.92 -4.65 7.78
CA TYR A 346 27.31 -3.70 8.82
C TYR A 346 28.82 -3.79 9.11
N SER A 347 29.34 -4.99 9.29
CA SER A 347 30.74 -5.22 9.73
C SER A 347 31.76 -4.87 8.65
N GLU A 348 31.39 -4.99 7.37
CA GLU A 348 32.24 -4.60 6.24
C GLU A 348 32.25 -3.08 6.01
N ASN A 349 31.21 -2.36 6.46
CA ASN A 349 31.10 -0.91 6.29
C ASN A 349 31.84 -0.12 7.40
N LYS A 350 33.12 0.18 7.15
CA LYS A 350 33.99 0.92 8.09
C LYS A 350 33.47 2.30 8.47
N VAL A 351 32.74 2.98 7.57
CA VAL A 351 32.20 4.32 7.84
C VAL A 351 31.11 4.21 8.91
N LEU A 352 30.20 3.25 8.75
CA LEU A 352 29.14 2.98 9.73
C LEU A 352 29.68 2.53 11.08
N VAL A 353 30.63 1.59 11.09
CA VAL A 353 31.26 1.13 12.34
C VAL A 353 31.90 2.29 13.10
N LYS A 354 32.59 3.20 12.38
CA LYS A 354 33.18 4.40 12.98
C LYS A 354 32.12 5.37 13.48
N ALA A 355 31.03 5.57 12.73
CA ALA A 355 29.93 6.45 13.12
C ALA A 355 29.24 5.94 14.40
N LEU A 356 28.98 4.63 14.50
CA LEU A 356 28.36 4.05 15.69
C LEU A 356 29.27 4.15 16.90
N HIS A 357 30.57 3.90 16.71
CA HIS A 357 31.55 4.05 17.79
C HIS A 357 31.61 5.49 18.30
N TRP A 358 31.60 6.48 17.40
CA TRP A 358 31.57 7.89 17.76
C TRP A 358 30.33 8.22 18.60
N TYR A 359 29.14 7.81 18.13
CA TYR A 359 27.87 7.98 18.85
C TYR A 359 27.91 7.36 20.26
N GLN A 360 28.51 6.17 20.41
CA GLN A 360 28.68 5.51 21.71
C GLN A 360 29.61 6.28 22.65
N CYS A 361 30.66 6.92 22.13
CA CYS A 361 31.58 7.72 22.95
C CYS A 361 30.90 9.01 23.44
N GLU A 362 30.15 9.69 22.57
CA GLU A 362 29.41 10.91 22.95
C GLU A 362 28.35 10.63 24.03
N MET A 363 27.69 9.47 23.99
CA MET A 363 26.73 9.09 25.03
C MET A 363 27.41 8.88 26.40
N GLN A 364 28.67 8.44 26.45
CA GLN A 364 29.39 8.19 27.70
C GLN A 364 29.91 9.45 28.39
N ASP A 365 30.09 10.54 27.65
CA ASP A 365 30.41 11.84 28.24
C ASP A 365 29.16 12.51 28.87
N SER A 366 27.97 11.93 28.71
CA SER A 366 26.69 12.49 29.19
C SER A 366 26.06 11.79 30.41
N GLU A 367 26.36 10.51 30.71
CA GLU A 367 25.91 9.82 31.95
C GLU A 367 26.91 8.74 32.44
N GLU A 368 27.17 8.72 33.76
CA GLU A 368 27.94 7.68 34.45
C GLU A 368 27.24 6.30 34.40
N TYR A 369 27.65 5.40 33.51
CA TYR A 369 27.36 3.96 33.61
C TYR A 369 28.57 3.11 33.20
N PHE A 370 28.98 2.20 34.08
CA PHE A 370 30.16 1.33 33.95
C PHE A 370 29.88 0.01 33.20
N GLY A 371 30.77 -0.34 32.25
CA GLY A 371 31.09 -1.70 31.78
C GLY A 371 30.34 -2.17 30.52
N MET A 372 30.96 -2.58 29.39
CA MET A 372 32.30 -3.08 29.07
C MET A 372 32.79 -2.58 27.69
N PHE A 373 34.11 -2.38 27.56
CA PHE A 373 34.81 -2.11 26.29
C PHE A 373 35.92 -3.13 26.03
N THR A 374 35.94 -3.75 24.83
CA THR A 374 37.08 -3.96 23.89
C THR A 374 36.58 -4.75 22.65
N PRO A 375 37.28 -4.74 21.48
CA PRO A 375 36.67 -5.02 20.18
C PRO A 375 36.18 -6.45 20.05
N LEU A 376 34.93 -6.62 19.58
CA LEU A 376 34.30 -7.92 19.39
C LEU A 376 34.97 -8.69 18.24
N ALA A 377 35.65 -9.77 18.62
CA ALA A 377 36.06 -10.82 17.71
C ALA A 377 34.84 -11.52 17.09
N THR A 378 34.98 -11.89 15.82
CA THR A 378 34.03 -12.69 15.01
C THR A 378 33.39 -13.85 15.79
N PRO A 379 32.09 -14.15 15.60
CA PRO A 379 31.47 -15.34 16.18
C PRO A 379 32.15 -16.61 15.63
N LYS A 380 32.75 -17.40 16.51
CA LYS A 380 33.23 -18.75 16.16
C LYS A 380 32.03 -19.63 15.82
N LYS A 381 32.01 -20.17 14.60
CA LYS A 381 31.12 -21.26 14.18
C LYS A 381 31.25 -22.44 15.15
N ASN A 382 30.32 -22.57 16.10
CA ASN A 382 30.16 -23.78 16.91
C ASN A 382 29.52 -24.88 16.05
N ARG A 383 30.35 -25.58 15.27
CA ARG A 383 30.07 -26.95 14.88
C ARG A 383 30.76 -27.88 15.90
N VAL A 384 30.00 -28.86 16.37
CA VAL A 384 30.40 -30.06 17.14
C VAL A 384 30.31 -29.94 18.67
N ALA A 385 29.15 -30.33 19.21
CA ALA A 385 29.05 -31.10 20.46
C ALA A 385 27.67 -31.77 20.61
N LEU A 386 27.32 -32.69 19.70
CA LEU A 386 26.28 -33.70 19.94
C LEU A 386 26.54 -34.89 19.02
N ARG A 387 27.48 -35.75 19.45
CA ARG A 387 27.57 -37.18 19.12
C ARG A 387 28.79 -37.78 19.84
N LYS A 388 28.60 -38.16 21.10
CA LYS A 388 29.32 -39.27 21.72
C LYS A 388 28.36 -40.46 21.73
N LEU A 389 28.57 -41.38 20.80
CA LEU A 389 28.41 -42.83 20.91
C LEU A 389 28.90 -43.36 19.56
N GLY A 390 30.11 -43.89 19.59
CA GLY A 390 30.88 -44.25 18.41
C GLY A 390 30.33 -45.48 17.71
N VAL A 391 30.62 -45.56 16.41
CA VAL A 391 31.09 -46.75 15.68
C VAL A 391 31.77 -46.23 14.40
N GLU A 392 32.94 -46.80 14.08
CA GLU A 392 33.79 -46.53 12.92
C GLU A 392 33.15 -46.95 11.58
N LEU A 393 33.55 -46.33 10.46
CA LEU A 393 34.10 -47.02 9.27
C LEU A 393 34.37 -46.05 8.08
N SER A 394 35.66 -46.01 7.70
CA SER A 394 36.26 -45.87 6.35
C SER A 394 35.88 -44.72 5.38
N ALA A 395 36.92 -43.95 5.00
CA ALA A 395 37.02 -43.05 3.84
C ALA A 395 37.02 -43.82 2.48
N PRO A 396 37.01 -43.18 1.29
CA PRO A 396 38.21 -42.46 0.79
C PRO A 396 38.03 -41.24 -0.17
N ARG A 397 39.05 -40.35 -0.11
CA ARG A 397 39.82 -39.66 -1.19
C ARG A 397 39.22 -38.49 -2.02
N HIS A 398 39.77 -37.29 -1.74
CA HIS A 398 40.46 -36.28 -2.61
C HIS A 398 40.61 -36.53 -4.13
N PRO A 399 40.96 -35.53 -5.00
CA PRO A 399 41.79 -34.33 -4.70
C PRO A 399 41.50 -32.96 -5.40
N THR A 400 41.98 -31.88 -4.76
CA THR A 400 42.75 -30.65 -5.19
C THR A 400 42.60 -30.06 -6.63
N ALA A 401 42.77 -28.75 -6.91
CA ALA A 401 43.89 -27.86 -6.51
C ALA A 401 43.71 -26.35 -6.88
N CYS A 402 44.49 -25.53 -6.17
CA CYS A 402 45.16 -24.23 -6.46
C CYS A 402 44.38 -23.02 -7.02
N GLU A 403 44.26 -21.88 -6.32
CA GLU A 403 45.30 -20.87 -5.94
C GLU A 403 45.96 -20.13 -7.12
N THR A 404 45.73 -18.81 -7.21
CA THR A 404 46.74 -17.74 -7.01
C THR A 404 46.15 -16.34 -7.26
N THR A 405 46.54 -15.38 -6.42
CA THR A 405 46.24 -13.93 -6.45
C THR A 405 47.50 -13.12 -6.88
N PRO A 406 47.59 -11.78 -6.68
CA PRO A 406 47.38 -10.65 -7.61
C PRO A 406 48.71 -9.86 -7.87
N PRO A 407 48.78 -8.62 -8.45
CA PRO A 407 48.39 -7.31 -7.84
C PRO A 407 47.82 -6.27 -8.87
N ARG A 408 46.96 -5.27 -8.57
CA ARG A 408 47.01 -4.00 -7.80
C ARG A 408 47.61 -2.75 -8.54
N VAL A 409 46.78 -1.69 -8.56
CA VAL A 409 47.02 -0.21 -8.65
C VAL A 409 47.17 0.45 -10.04
N VAL A 410 46.29 1.43 -10.37
CA VAL A 410 46.54 2.89 -10.47
C VAL A 410 45.33 3.62 -11.11
N THR A 411 45.02 4.77 -10.53
CA THR A 411 44.00 5.80 -10.79
C THR A 411 44.21 6.65 -12.07
N SER A 412 43.14 7.17 -12.69
CA SER A 412 42.92 8.62 -12.99
C SER A 412 42.02 8.88 -14.22
N SER A 413 40.93 9.62 -13.95
CA SER A 413 40.34 10.80 -14.63
C SER A 413 40.09 10.93 -16.15
N MET A 414 38.88 11.49 -16.41
CA MET A 414 38.39 12.39 -17.48
C MET A 414 38.11 11.89 -18.92
N ALA A 415 36.90 12.23 -19.38
CA ALA A 415 36.33 12.22 -20.74
C ALA A 415 37.02 13.28 -21.66
N PRO A 416 36.76 13.46 -22.99
CA PRO A 416 35.51 13.16 -23.73
C PRO A 416 35.64 12.72 -25.24
N ASP A 417 34.46 12.60 -25.87
CA ASP A 417 34.08 12.76 -27.29
C ASP A 417 34.19 11.67 -28.39
N VAL A 418 32.99 11.29 -28.86
CA VAL A 418 32.45 11.30 -30.26
C VAL A 418 32.92 10.29 -31.34
N ALA A 419 31.89 9.57 -31.84
CA ALA A 419 31.60 9.09 -33.20
C ALA A 419 31.89 7.64 -33.68
N SER A 420 30.80 7.06 -34.21
CA SER A 420 30.69 6.21 -35.42
C SER A 420 30.46 4.68 -35.27
N MET A 421 29.18 4.31 -35.40
CA MET A 421 28.59 3.32 -36.33
C MET A 421 29.36 2.01 -36.63
N THR A 422 28.84 0.84 -36.22
CA THR A 422 28.14 -0.19 -37.06
C THR A 422 28.15 -1.62 -36.49
N SER A 423 26.99 -2.27 -36.61
CA SER A 423 26.73 -3.70 -36.87
C SER A 423 26.66 -4.77 -35.73
N THR A 424 25.44 -5.29 -35.64
CA THR A 424 24.99 -6.69 -35.41
C THR A 424 24.82 -7.27 -34.00
N PRO A 425 23.71 -8.04 -33.78
CA PRO A 425 23.18 -8.36 -32.46
C PRO A 425 23.69 -9.72 -31.97
N THR A 426 24.14 -9.79 -30.72
CA THR A 426 24.38 -11.06 -30.03
C THR A 426 23.46 -11.15 -28.83
N THR A 427 22.63 -12.18 -28.84
CA THR A 427 21.64 -12.60 -27.85
C THR A 427 22.16 -12.56 -26.40
N PRO A 428 21.47 -11.94 -25.43
CA PRO A 428 21.78 -12.15 -24.02
C PRO A 428 20.96 -13.33 -23.48
N ALA A 429 21.69 -14.33 -22.96
CA ALA A 429 21.14 -15.45 -22.21
C ALA A 429 20.36 -14.98 -20.96
N LEU A 430 19.25 -15.66 -20.68
CA LEU A 430 18.44 -15.48 -19.47
C LEU A 430 19.30 -15.61 -18.21
N LYS A 431 19.31 -14.57 -17.37
CA LYS A 431 19.69 -14.67 -15.96
C LYS A 431 18.45 -15.12 -15.17
N ASN A 432 18.58 -16.28 -14.53
CA ASN A 432 17.60 -16.86 -13.62
C ASN A 432 17.21 -15.88 -12.50
N SER A 433 15.92 -15.57 -12.39
CA SER A 433 15.33 -14.97 -11.19
C SER A 433 15.51 -15.91 -10.00
N GLN A 434 16.10 -15.39 -8.92
CA GLN A 434 16.13 -16.08 -7.63
C GLN A 434 14.71 -16.12 -7.04
N LYS A 435 14.23 -17.33 -6.72
CA LYS A 435 12.93 -17.64 -6.09
C LYS A 435 12.94 -17.30 -4.59
N PRO A 436 11.89 -16.68 -4.02
CA PRO A 436 11.66 -16.67 -2.57
C PRO A 436 11.20 -18.06 -2.06
N PRO A 437 11.27 -18.34 -0.74
CA PRO A 437 11.03 -19.67 -0.18
C PRO A 437 9.57 -20.09 -0.35
N SER A 438 9.40 -21.29 -0.90
CA SER A 438 8.15 -21.85 -1.40
C SER A 438 7.34 -22.57 -0.32
N GLY A 439 6.22 -21.99 0.11
CA GLY A 439 5.16 -22.68 0.85
C GLY A 439 4.01 -21.74 1.25
N SER A 440 2.75 -22.13 1.03
CA SER A 440 1.60 -21.41 1.61
C SER A 440 1.57 -21.62 3.13
N ASN A 441 1.23 -20.58 3.89
CA ASN A 441 1.03 -20.67 5.33
C ASN A 441 -0.21 -21.51 5.69
N ILE A 442 -1.11 -21.74 4.73
CA ILE A 442 -2.26 -22.63 4.84
C ILE A 442 -2.03 -23.81 3.89
N LEU A 443 -1.91 -25.02 4.42
CA LEU A 443 -1.62 -26.20 3.58
C LEU A 443 -2.84 -26.65 2.78
N GLU A 444 -4.03 -26.58 3.38
CA GLU A 444 -5.31 -26.94 2.78
C GLU A 444 -6.41 -25.94 3.16
N VAL A 445 -7.29 -25.62 2.22
CA VAL A 445 -8.51 -24.85 2.50
C VAL A 445 -9.75 -25.65 2.09
N VAL A 446 -10.76 -25.67 2.95
CA VAL A 446 -12.04 -26.31 2.70
C VAL A 446 -13.09 -25.23 2.49
N LEU A 447 -13.55 -25.03 1.26
CA LEU A 447 -14.66 -24.14 0.93
C LEU A 447 -15.97 -24.93 0.99
N GLY A 448 -16.77 -24.69 2.03
CA GLY A 448 -17.93 -25.54 2.34
C GLY A 448 -17.46 -26.96 2.68
N SER A 449 -17.51 -27.87 1.70
CA SER A 449 -16.97 -29.23 1.78
C SER A 449 -15.92 -29.54 0.70
N LEU A 450 -15.60 -28.59 -0.18
CA LEU A 450 -14.61 -28.75 -1.23
C LEU A 450 -13.20 -28.50 -0.68
N LEU A 451 -12.35 -29.53 -0.73
CA LEU A 451 -10.94 -29.41 -0.39
C LEU A 451 -10.16 -28.82 -1.57
N ILE A 452 -9.47 -27.71 -1.33
CA ILE A 452 -8.71 -26.96 -2.32
C ILE A 452 -7.31 -26.73 -1.76
N LYS A 453 -6.30 -26.90 -2.62
CA LYS A 453 -4.91 -26.60 -2.27
C LYS A 453 -4.61 -25.13 -2.58
N PRO A 454 -4.24 -24.29 -1.58
CA PRO A 454 -3.79 -22.93 -1.81
C PRO A 454 -2.53 -22.86 -2.68
N TRP A 455 -2.39 -21.77 -3.44
CA TRP A 455 -1.23 -21.52 -4.30
C TRP A 455 -0.24 -20.59 -3.64
N TYR A 456 -0.75 -19.61 -2.90
CA TYR A 456 0.02 -18.53 -2.28
C TYR A 456 -0.32 -18.43 -0.78
N PRO A 457 0.54 -17.80 0.02
CA PRO A 457 0.18 -17.44 1.39
C PRO A 457 -0.93 -16.37 1.41
N SER A 458 -1.75 -16.42 2.45
CA SER A 458 -2.78 -15.41 2.76
C SER A 458 -2.71 -14.99 4.22
N PHE A 459 -2.98 -13.72 4.49
CA PHE A 459 -2.72 -13.09 5.78
C PHE A 459 -3.97 -13.13 6.67
N TYR A 460 -4.45 -14.32 6.99
CA TYR A 460 -5.48 -14.46 8.02
C TYR A 460 -4.90 -14.05 9.39
N PRO A 461 -5.69 -13.42 10.30
CA PRO A 461 -5.19 -12.96 11.59
C PRO A 461 -4.55 -14.11 12.39
N GLU A 462 -3.25 -13.97 12.73
CA GLU A 462 -2.48 -15.02 13.41
C GLU A 462 -3.09 -15.39 14.77
N GLU A 463 -3.71 -14.43 15.46
CA GLU A 463 -4.39 -14.65 16.74
C GLU A 463 -5.57 -15.63 16.61
N LEU A 464 -6.25 -15.63 15.46
CA LEU A 464 -7.40 -16.49 15.21
C LEU A 464 -6.97 -17.85 14.68
N VAL A 465 -6.12 -17.87 13.64
CA VAL A 465 -5.80 -19.11 12.91
C VAL A 465 -4.42 -19.70 13.23
N GLY A 466 -3.48 -18.89 13.73
CA GLY A 466 -2.08 -19.24 13.94
C GLY A 466 -1.19 -18.95 12.72
N ARG A 467 0.13 -18.93 12.92
CA ARG A 467 1.14 -18.69 11.86
C ARG A 467 1.12 -19.70 10.72
N ARG A 468 0.81 -20.96 11.04
CA ARG A 468 0.75 -22.06 10.07
C ARG A 468 -0.48 -22.90 10.36
N VAL A 469 -1.29 -23.11 9.34
CA VAL A 469 -2.57 -23.80 9.43
C VAL A 469 -2.53 -25.02 8.53
N GLU A 470 -2.77 -26.20 9.10
CA GLU A 470 -2.87 -27.42 8.29
C GLU A 470 -4.13 -27.38 7.40
N ARG A 471 -5.27 -27.03 8.00
CA ARG A 471 -6.54 -26.95 7.29
C ARG A 471 -7.37 -25.77 7.77
N LEU A 472 -7.73 -24.90 6.83
CA LEU A 472 -8.62 -23.76 7.07
C LEU A 472 -10.01 -24.08 6.50
N TYR A 473 -11.05 -23.91 7.30
CA TYR A 473 -12.44 -24.07 6.86
C TYR A 473 -13.04 -22.71 6.54
N VAL A 474 -13.69 -22.57 5.38
CA VAL A 474 -14.27 -21.32 4.87
C VAL A 474 -15.71 -21.56 4.47
N CYS A 475 -16.62 -20.72 4.97
CA CYS A 475 -18.04 -20.80 4.68
C CYS A 475 -18.31 -20.42 3.23
N GLN A 476 -19.05 -21.24 2.49
CA GLN A 476 -19.35 -21.02 1.08
C GLN A 476 -20.27 -19.83 0.81
N TRP A 477 -20.99 -19.34 1.83
CA TRP A 477 -21.95 -18.25 1.71
C TRP A 477 -21.36 -16.90 2.16
N CYS A 478 -20.76 -16.85 3.35
CA CYS A 478 -20.28 -15.60 3.96
C CYS A 478 -18.75 -15.47 4.03
N PHE A 479 -18.01 -16.47 3.54
CA PHE A 479 -16.55 -16.56 3.59
C PHE A 479 -15.93 -16.51 5.00
N LYS A 480 -16.74 -16.54 6.08
CA LYS A 480 -16.23 -16.68 7.44
C LYS A 480 -15.38 -17.94 7.55
N TYR A 481 -14.27 -17.81 8.25
CA TYR A 481 -13.24 -18.83 8.35
C TYR A 481 -13.04 -19.33 9.78
N SER A 482 -12.52 -20.54 9.91
CA SER A 482 -12.17 -21.17 11.19
C SER A 482 -11.07 -22.21 10.97
N LYS A 483 -10.16 -22.37 11.94
CA LYS A 483 -9.24 -23.52 12.01
C LYS A 483 -9.88 -24.75 12.64
N GLU A 484 -10.99 -24.56 13.37
CA GLU A 484 -11.68 -25.60 14.13
C GLU A 484 -12.90 -26.13 13.37
N LEU A 485 -12.93 -27.44 13.14
CA LEU A 485 -14.01 -28.10 12.41
C LEU A 485 -15.36 -28.00 13.14
N VAL A 486 -15.40 -28.21 14.45
CA VAL A 486 -16.66 -28.21 15.22
C VAL A 486 -17.33 -26.83 15.19
N GLY A 487 -16.55 -25.76 15.42
CA GLY A 487 -17.04 -24.39 15.32
C GLY A 487 -17.52 -24.04 13.90
N PHE A 488 -16.81 -24.53 12.88
CA PHE A 488 -17.21 -24.36 11.48
C PHE A 488 -18.54 -25.05 11.14
N LEU A 489 -18.72 -26.30 11.57
CA LEU A 489 -19.98 -27.04 11.36
C LEU A 489 -21.16 -26.36 12.08
N GLY A 490 -20.93 -25.83 13.29
CA GLY A 490 -21.92 -25.01 14.00
C GLY A 490 -22.29 -23.76 13.21
N HIS A 491 -21.29 -23.08 12.62
CA HIS A 491 -21.53 -21.92 11.77
C HIS A 491 -22.30 -22.26 10.49
N LEU A 492 -22.01 -23.36 9.80
CA LEU A 492 -22.73 -23.73 8.57
C LEU A 492 -24.24 -23.93 8.81
N LYS A 493 -24.62 -24.44 9.97
CA LYS A 493 -26.04 -24.60 10.35
C LYS A 493 -26.73 -23.27 10.67
N ALA A 494 -26.01 -22.34 11.30
CA ALA A 494 -26.54 -21.06 11.79
C ALA A 494 -26.13 -19.85 10.92
N CYS A 495 -25.57 -20.07 9.73
CA CYS A 495 -25.06 -18.99 8.89
C CYS A 495 -26.21 -18.08 8.43
N PRO A 496 -26.14 -16.75 8.67
CA PRO A 496 -27.22 -15.84 8.31
C PRO A 496 -27.44 -15.76 6.79
N LEU A 497 -26.40 -16.06 5.99
CA LEU A 497 -26.45 -16.01 4.53
C LEU A 497 -26.77 -17.36 3.87
N ARG A 498 -27.18 -18.38 4.65
CA ARG A 498 -27.42 -19.73 4.11
C ARG A 498 -28.60 -19.79 3.15
N ASN A 499 -29.68 -19.08 3.49
CA ASN A 499 -30.96 -19.14 2.78
C ASN A 499 -31.26 -17.83 2.01
N THR A 500 -30.28 -16.94 1.88
CA THR A 500 -30.41 -15.66 1.19
C THR A 500 -29.43 -15.59 0.02
N PRO A 501 -29.71 -14.80 -1.02
CA PRO A 501 -28.70 -14.51 -2.04
C PRO A 501 -27.47 -13.83 -1.41
N PRO A 502 -26.32 -13.83 -2.11
CA PRO A 502 -25.17 -13.05 -1.68
C PRO A 502 -25.55 -11.59 -1.43
N PRO A 503 -24.89 -10.91 -0.49
CA PRO A 503 -25.17 -9.52 -0.21
C PRO A 503 -24.96 -8.67 -1.47
N GLY A 504 -25.58 -7.50 -1.50
CA GLY A 504 -25.45 -6.55 -2.61
C GLY A 504 -26.62 -6.57 -3.59
N VAL A 505 -26.41 -5.93 -4.74
CA VAL A 505 -27.43 -5.70 -5.76
C VAL A 505 -27.17 -6.60 -6.95
N ASN A 506 -28.16 -7.38 -7.38
CA ASN A 506 -28.06 -8.12 -8.64
C ASN A 506 -28.03 -7.12 -9.81
N VAL A 507 -26.97 -7.15 -10.61
CA VAL A 507 -26.75 -6.23 -11.75
C VAL A 507 -26.85 -6.94 -13.10
N TYR A 508 -26.84 -8.27 -13.11
CA TYR A 508 -26.89 -9.08 -14.32
C TYR A 508 -27.44 -10.46 -13.99
N THR A 509 -28.38 -10.96 -14.80
CA THR A 509 -28.83 -12.35 -14.70
C THR A 509 -29.11 -12.89 -16.10
N LYS A 510 -28.40 -13.96 -16.47
CA LYS A 510 -28.65 -14.69 -17.71
C LYS A 510 -28.28 -16.16 -17.55
N ASP A 511 -29.16 -17.03 -18.08
CA ASP A 511 -28.98 -18.47 -18.07
C ASP A 511 -28.70 -19.00 -16.64
N ASN A 512 -27.53 -19.63 -16.43
CA ASN A 512 -27.11 -20.20 -15.15
C ASN A 512 -26.36 -19.21 -14.24
N TYR A 513 -26.17 -17.95 -14.65
CA TYR A 513 -25.26 -17.02 -13.98
C TYR A 513 -25.90 -15.69 -13.62
N SER A 514 -25.56 -15.20 -12.44
CA SER A 514 -25.89 -13.84 -11.98
C SER A 514 -24.65 -13.12 -11.48
N LEU A 515 -24.62 -11.78 -11.63
CA LEU A 515 -23.62 -10.92 -11.00
C LEU A 515 -24.24 -10.05 -9.93
N TYR A 516 -23.64 -10.05 -8.75
CA TYR A 516 -24.02 -9.19 -7.64
C TYR A 516 -22.94 -8.16 -7.38
N GLU A 517 -23.30 -6.88 -7.38
CA GLU A 517 -22.41 -5.80 -6.95
C GLU A 517 -22.52 -5.59 -5.44
N ILE A 518 -21.37 -5.65 -4.78
CA ILE A 518 -21.19 -5.38 -3.37
C ILE A 518 -20.31 -4.15 -3.21
N ASP A 519 -20.78 -3.21 -2.41
CA ASP A 519 -19.95 -2.15 -1.88
C ASP A 519 -19.15 -2.66 -0.68
N GLY A 520 -17.82 -2.64 -0.78
CA GLY A 520 -16.91 -3.08 0.29
C GLY A 520 -16.99 -2.24 1.55
N GLU A 521 -17.44 -0.98 1.47
CA GLU A 521 -17.70 -0.14 2.63
C GLU A 521 -18.94 -0.62 3.39
N LYS A 522 -20.03 -0.92 2.67
CA LYS A 522 -21.30 -1.37 3.27
C LYS A 522 -21.22 -2.80 3.79
N ASN A 523 -20.43 -3.67 3.15
CA ASN A 523 -20.29 -5.08 3.49
C ASN A 523 -18.84 -5.44 3.86
N LYS A 524 -18.21 -4.63 4.72
CA LYS A 524 -16.78 -4.70 5.08
C LYS A 524 -16.30 -6.12 5.42
N LEU A 525 -16.95 -6.79 6.37
CA LEU A 525 -16.54 -8.12 6.81
C LEU A 525 -16.62 -9.18 5.70
N TYR A 526 -17.66 -9.12 4.86
CA TYR A 526 -17.81 -10.05 3.74
C TYR A 526 -16.69 -9.85 2.72
N ALA A 527 -16.43 -8.59 2.34
CA ALA A 527 -15.40 -8.24 1.36
C ALA A 527 -13.98 -8.53 1.87
N GLN A 528 -13.72 -8.36 3.17
CA GLN A 528 -12.45 -8.75 3.81
C GLN A 528 -12.26 -10.27 3.78
N ASN A 529 -13.28 -11.03 4.21
CA ASN A 529 -13.23 -12.50 4.19
C ASN A 529 -13.03 -13.05 2.78
N LEU A 530 -13.76 -12.51 1.79
CA LEU A 530 -13.59 -12.85 0.38
C LEU A 530 -12.19 -12.50 -0.12
N SER A 531 -11.64 -11.35 0.28
CA SER A 531 -10.31 -10.93 -0.14
C SER A 531 -9.20 -11.81 0.45
N LEU A 532 -9.31 -12.20 1.72
CA LEU A 532 -8.41 -13.16 2.36
C LEU A 532 -8.48 -14.54 1.68
N PHE A 533 -9.69 -15.00 1.34
CA PHE A 533 -9.86 -16.24 0.58
C PHE A 533 -9.25 -16.14 -0.82
N ALA A 534 -9.46 -15.03 -1.51
CA ALA A 534 -8.92 -14.79 -2.84
C ALA A 534 -7.39 -14.76 -2.86
N LYS A 535 -6.77 -14.20 -1.81
CA LYS A 535 -5.31 -14.11 -1.68
C LYS A 535 -4.61 -15.49 -1.66
N LEU A 536 -5.31 -16.55 -1.27
CA LEU A 536 -4.81 -17.93 -1.38
C LEU A 536 -4.49 -18.35 -2.82
N PHE A 537 -5.09 -17.68 -3.81
CA PHE A 537 -5.01 -18.01 -5.23
C PHE A 537 -4.52 -16.83 -6.09
N LEU A 538 -4.22 -15.69 -5.47
CA LEU A 538 -3.68 -14.49 -6.12
C LEU A 538 -2.35 -14.11 -5.46
N ASP A 539 -1.29 -14.07 -6.25
CA ASP A 539 0.05 -13.74 -5.78
C ASP A 539 0.14 -12.26 -5.39
N THR A 540 -0.28 -11.40 -6.32
CA THR A 540 -0.08 -9.94 -6.29
C THR A 540 -1.24 -9.16 -5.64
N LYS A 541 -2.20 -9.83 -4.98
CA LYS A 541 -3.26 -9.11 -4.26
C LYS A 541 -2.68 -8.48 -2.99
N SER A 542 -2.55 -7.16 -2.99
CA SER A 542 -2.00 -6.38 -1.86
C SER A 542 -3.09 -5.91 -0.88
N VAL A 543 -4.31 -5.66 -1.36
CA VAL A 543 -5.41 -5.14 -0.54
C VAL A 543 -6.39 -6.23 -0.16
N PHE A 544 -6.52 -6.53 1.14
CA PHE A 544 -7.47 -7.51 1.68
C PHE A 544 -8.19 -7.09 2.97
N TYR A 545 -7.73 -6.02 3.64
CA TYR A 545 -8.40 -5.43 4.81
C TYR A 545 -9.07 -4.09 4.51
N ASP A 546 -8.41 -3.21 3.76
CA ASP A 546 -8.99 -1.94 3.33
C ASP A 546 -9.85 -2.12 2.07
N VAL A 547 -11.06 -2.61 2.28
CA VAL A 547 -12.01 -2.94 1.21
C VAL A 547 -12.95 -1.78 0.87
N THR A 548 -12.85 -0.65 1.59
CA THR A 548 -13.82 0.46 1.56
C THR A 548 -13.86 1.19 0.21
N THR A 549 -12.72 1.24 -0.47
CA THR A 549 -12.52 1.90 -1.77
C THR A 549 -12.88 1.01 -2.96
N PHE A 550 -13.37 -0.22 -2.73
CA PHE A 550 -13.64 -1.20 -3.77
C PHE A 550 -15.12 -1.60 -3.87
N LEU A 551 -15.56 -1.75 -5.11
CA LEU A 551 -16.74 -2.54 -5.47
C LEU A 551 -16.31 -3.97 -5.82
N TYR A 552 -17.13 -4.95 -5.45
CA TYR A 552 -16.92 -6.37 -5.74
C TYR A 552 -18.09 -6.88 -6.56
N TYR A 553 -17.80 -7.53 -7.69
CA TYR A 553 -18.78 -8.13 -8.57
C TYR A 553 -18.70 -9.65 -8.45
N LEU A 554 -19.60 -10.23 -7.65
CA LEU A 554 -19.65 -11.66 -7.38
C LEU A 554 -20.34 -12.39 -8.51
N LEU A 555 -19.69 -13.42 -9.06
CA LEU A 555 -20.29 -14.35 -9.99
C LEU A 555 -20.95 -15.50 -9.23
N VAL A 556 -22.27 -15.60 -9.40
CA VAL A 556 -23.11 -16.64 -8.80
C VAL A 556 -23.53 -17.61 -9.89
N ALA A 557 -23.26 -18.91 -9.68
CA ALA A 557 -23.77 -19.99 -10.51
C ALA A 557 -24.95 -20.66 -9.81
N HIS A 558 -26.10 -20.77 -10.49
CA HIS A 558 -27.31 -21.39 -9.94
C HIS A 558 -27.21 -22.91 -9.87
N ASP A 559 -26.52 -23.51 -10.85
CA ASP A 559 -26.17 -24.93 -10.90
C ASP A 559 -24.65 -25.08 -11.13
N PRO A 560 -23.83 -24.95 -10.06
CA PRO A 560 -22.38 -25.02 -10.16
C PRO A 560 -21.91 -26.46 -10.39
N THR A 561 -20.98 -26.66 -11.32
CA THR A 561 -20.29 -27.96 -11.53
C THR A 561 -18.79 -27.81 -11.26
N PRO A 562 -18.20 -28.50 -10.27
CA PRO A 562 -18.83 -29.43 -9.34
C PRO A 562 -19.77 -28.71 -8.36
N SER A 563 -20.80 -29.41 -7.90
CA SER A 563 -21.61 -28.96 -6.77
C SER A 563 -20.82 -29.14 -5.47
N ILE A 564 -21.19 -28.36 -4.44
CA ILE A 564 -20.59 -28.52 -3.10
C ILE A 564 -21.42 -29.59 -2.36
N PRO A 565 -20.87 -30.78 -2.05
CA PRO A 565 -21.63 -31.83 -1.38
C PRO A 565 -21.91 -31.48 0.09
N ASN A 566 -22.84 -32.18 0.74
CA ASN A 566 -23.10 -32.09 2.18
C ASN A 566 -23.46 -30.68 2.69
N THR A 567 -24.12 -29.87 1.85
CA THR A 567 -24.60 -28.53 2.21
C THR A 567 -25.97 -28.57 2.89
N ASN A 568 -26.69 -29.69 2.77
CA ASN A 568 -27.99 -29.91 3.36
C ASN A 568 -27.81 -30.59 4.72
N PHE A 569 -28.02 -29.84 5.79
CA PHE A 569 -27.95 -30.34 7.17
C PHE A 569 -29.33 -30.74 7.72
N ASP A 570 -30.40 -30.49 6.95
CA ASP A 570 -31.79 -30.78 7.31
C ASP A 570 -32.27 -32.01 6.52
N ASP A 571 -32.76 -33.02 7.24
CA ASP A 571 -33.31 -34.29 6.73
C ASP A 571 -34.77 -34.14 6.24
N ASP A 572 -35.28 -32.90 6.20
CA ASP A 572 -36.70 -32.65 6.05
C ASP A 572 -37.07 -32.18 4.63
N THR A 573 -37.77 -33.08 3.92
CA THR A 573 -38.24 -33.02 2.52
C THR A 573 -39.15 -31.85 2.14
N THR A 574 -39.25 -30.79 2.94
CA THR A 574 -40.17 -29.65 2.74
C THR A 574 -39.51 -28.26 2.82
N SER A 575 -38.20 -28.17 3.04
CA SER A 575 -37.47 -26.89 3.09
C SER A 575 -36.89 -26.52 1.72
N GLU A 576 -37.05 -25.26 1.30
CA GLU A 576 -36.45 -24.70 0.08
C GLU A 576 -34.98 -25.14 -0.05
N ARG A 577 -34.63 -25.74 -1.19
CA ARG A 577 -33.31 -26.37 -1.39
C ARG A 577 -32.20 -25.41 -0.95
N VAL A 578 -31.39 -25.82 0.02
CA VAL A 578 -30.18 -25.09 0.42
C VAL A 578 -29.26 -25.05 -0.80
N GLY A 579 -29.04 -23.85 -1.35
CA GLY A 579 -28.40 -23.66 -2.66
C GLY A 579 -29.33 -23.17 -3.78
N ALA A 580 -30.63 -23.00 -3.53
CA ALA A 580 -31.58 -22.40 -4.47
C ALA A 580 -31.23 -20.95 -4.87
N GLN A 581 -30.39 -20.29 -4.06
CA GLN A 581 -29.91 -18.92 -4.28
C GLN A 581 -28.55 -18.87 -5.04
N GLY A 582 -28.04 -20.02 -5.48
CA GLY A 582 -26.77 -20.17 -6.20
C GLY A 582 -25.51 -20.12 -5.34
N GLN A 583 -24.37 -20.41 -5.96
CA GLN A 583 -23.04 -20.43 -5.33
C GLN A 583 -22.15 -19.35 -5.92
N VAL A 584 -21.45 -18.59 -5.08
CA VAL A 584 -20.38 -17.70 -5.53
C VAL A 584 -19.22 -18.56 -6.05
N VAL A 585 -18.92 -18.47 -7.34
CA VAL A 585 -17.89 -19.27 -8.04
C VAL A 585 -16.68 -18.44 -8.47
N GLY A 586 -16.78 -17.12 -8.33
CA GLY A 586 -15.70 -16.19 -8.62
C GLY A 586 -16.12 -14.75 -8.40
N PHE A 587 -15.21 -13.81 -8.61
CA PHE A 587 -15.51 -12.39 -8.58
C PHE A 587 -14.45 -11.59 -9.35
N PHE A 588 -14.76 -10.33 -9.59
CA PHE A 588 -13.73 -9.31 -9.77
C PHE A 588 -13.98 -8.11 -8.86
N SER A 589 -12.93 -7.38 -8.50
CA SER A 589 -13.03 -6.10 -7.79
C SER A 589 -12.72 -4.94 -8.72
N LYS A 590 -13.27 -3.77 -8.41
CA LYS A 590 -13.07 -2.52 -9.14
C LYS A 590 -12.96 -1.39 -8.12
N GLU A 591 -11.98 -0.51 -8.30
CA GLU A 591 -11.88 0.69 -7.47
C GLU A 591 -13.07 1.62 -7.76
N LYS A 592 -13.66 2.20 -6.70
CA LYS A 592 -14.70 3.24 -6.84
C LYS A 592 -14.15 4.44 -7.62
N MET A 593 -12.88 4.80 -7.37
CA MET A 593 -12.15 5.87 -8.05
C MET A 593 -10.80 5.34 -8.53
N SER A 594 -10.68 4.99 -9.80
CA SER A 594 -9.43 4.51 -10.40
C SER A 594 -8.71 5.61 -11.16
N TRP A 595 -7.51 5.99 -10.72
CA TRP A 595 -6.69 7.04 -11.35
C TRP A 595 -6.15 6.64 -12.71
N ASP A 596 -5.79 5.37 -12.88
CA ASP A 596 -5.29 4.80 -14.13
C ASP A 596 -6.43 4.32 -15.05
N ASN A 597 -7.67 4.68 -14.70
CA ASN A 597 -8.87 4.24 -15.37
C ASN A 597 -9.05 2.71 -15.43
N ASN A 598 -8.54 1.95 -14.46
CA ASN A 598 -8.74 0.51 -14.42
C ASN A 598 -10.24 0.20 -14.29
N ASN A 599 -10.72 -0.75 -15.09
CA ASN A 599 -12.10 -1.25 -14.98
C ASN A 599 -12.18 -2.53 -14.12
N LEU A 600 -11.02 -3.08 -13.75
CA LEU A 600 -10.87 -4.29 -12.99
C LEU A 600 -9.53 -4.25 -12.25
N ALA A 601 -9.56 -4.46 -10.94
CA ALA A 601 -8.38 -4.52 -10.07
C ALA A 601 -7.91 -5.98 -9.90
N CYS A 602 -8.71 -6.80 -9.19
CA CYS A 602 -8.47 -8.23 -9.06
C CYS A 602 -9.56 -9.03 -9.76
N ILE A 603 -9.21 -10.19 -10.33
CA ILE A 603 -10.18 -11.16 -10.86
C ILE A 603 -9.79 -12.56 -10.43
N LEU A 604 -10.76 -13.34 -9.97
CA LEU A 604 -10.57 -14.73 -9.59
C LEU A 604 -11.81 -15.55 -9.90
N VAL A 605 -11.64 -16.61 -10.68
CA VAL A 605 -12.57 -17.75 -10.68
C VAL A 605 -12.01 -18.75 -9.68
N PHE A 606 -12.81 -19.17 -8.71
CA PHE A 606 -12.32 -20.08 -7.68
C PHE A 606 -11.89 -21.41 -8.31
N PRO A 607 -10.81 -22.04 -7.81
CA PRO A 607 -10.18 -23.18 -8.48
C PRO A 607 -11.12 -24.32 -8.93
N PRO A 608 -12.16 -24.73 -8.16
CA PRO A 608 -13.06 -25.79 -8.59
C PRO A 608 -13.83 -25.51 -9.89
N TRP A 609 -14.09 -24.24 -10.21
CA TRP A 609 -14.90 -23.83 -11.35
C TRP A 609 -14.10 -23.18 -12.48
N GLN A 610 -12.77 -23.29 -12.45
CA GLN A 610 -11.92 -22.80 -13.53
C GLN A 610 -12.11 -23.61 -14.82
N LYS A 611 -11.69 -23.03 -15.96
CA LYS A 611 -11.75 -23.63 -17.31
C LYS A 611 -13.17 -23.89 -17.86
N GLN A 612 -14.20 -23.25 -17.28
CA GLN A 612 -15.59 -23.34 -17.74
C GLN A 612 -16.09 -22.06 -18.45
N GLY A 613 -15.18 -21.19 -18.89
CA GLY A 613 -15.52 -19.92 -19.54
C GLY A 613 -15.91 -18.78 -18.59
N LEU A 614 -16.02 -19.03 -17.28
CA LEU A 614 -16.42 -18.03 -16.28
C LEU A 614 -15.55 -16.77 -16.25
N GLY A 615 -14.23 -16.91 -16.48
CA GLY A 615 -13.33 -15.76 -16.56
C GLY A 615 -13.65 -14.83 -17.73
N GLN A 616 -14.10 -15.39 -18.87
CA GLN A 616 -14.51 -14.60 -20.04
C GLN A 616 -15.83 -13.85 -19.76
N LEU A 617 -16.73 -14.44 -18.98
CA LEU A 617 -17.96 -13.79 -18.53
C LEU A 617 -17.66 -12.62 -17.60
N LEU A 618 -16.77 -12.79 -16.61
CA LEU A 618 -16.32 -11.71 -15.71
C LEU A 618 -15.65 -10.55 -16.47
N MET A 619 -14.72 -10.86 -17.40
CA MET A 619 -14.09 -9.85 -18.25
C MET A 619 -15.10 -9.17 -19.18
N GLY A 620 -16.04 -9.95 -19.74
CA GLY A 620 -17.15 -9.43 -20.54
C GLY A 620 -17.97 -8.40 -19.77
N ALA A 621 -18.29 -8.71 -18.51
CA ALA A 621 -19.04 -7.82 -17.65
C ALA A 621 -18.27 -6.54 -17.31
N SER A 622 -16.97 -6.62 -17.02
CA SER A 622 -16.17 -5.42 -16.72
C SER A 622 -16.10 -4.44 -17.89
N TYR A 623 -15.98 -4.94 -19.11
CA TYR A 623 -16.03 -4.12 -20.33
C TYR A 623 -17.43 -3.60 -20.65
N GLU A 624 -18.48 -4.39 -20.39
CA GLU A 624 -19.86 -3.90 -20.53
C GLU A 624 -20.18 -2.76 -19.57
N MET A 625 -19.72 -2.84 -18.33
CA MET A 625 -19.84 -1.75 -17.36
C MET A 625 -19.07 -0.52 -17.82
N SER A 626 -17.85 -0.70 -18.33
CA SER A 626 -17.03 0.39 -18.90
C SER A 626 -17.77 1.11 -20.04
N ARG A 627 -18.45 0.34 -20.91
CA ARG A 627 -19.28 0.87 -21.99
C ARG A 627 -20.44 1.71 -21.46
N ARG A 628 -21.15 1.23 -20.44
CA ARG A 628 -22.28 1.93 -19.82
C ARG A 628 -21.88 3.18 -19.05
N GLU A 629 -20.67 3.19 -18.48
CA GLU A 629 -20.07 4.35 -17.83
C GLU A 629 -19.44 5.34 -18.82
N GLU A 630 -19.46 5.03 -20.12
CA GLU A 630 -18.76 5.78 -21.17
C GLU A 630 -17.27 6.01 -20.87
N ARG A 631 -16.68 5.10 -20.08
CA ARG A 631 -15.31 5.22 -19.58
C ARG A 631 -14.48 4.07 -20.12
N LEU A 632 -13.40 4.38 -20.82
CA LEU A 632 -12.45 3.36 -21.27
C LEU A 632 -11.65 2.85 -20.08
N GLY A 633 -11.34 1.56 -20.09
CA GLY A 633 -10.55 0.95 -19.04
C GLY A 633 -10.03 -0.41 -19.44
N GLY A 634 -9.00 -0.84 -18.72
CA GLY A 634 -8.43 -2.18 -18.82
C GLY A 634 -8.18 -2.76 -17.43
N PRO A 635 -7.64 -3.98 -17.36
CA PRO A 635 -7.19 -4.53 -16.10
C PRO A 635 -6.02 -3.74 -15.52
N GLU A 636 -5.98 -3.67 -14.19
CA GLU A 636 -4.80 -3.23 -13.44
C GLU A 636 -3.56 -4.05 -13.83
N LYS A 637 -2.44 -3.36 -13.99
CA LYS A 637 -1.14 -3.94 -14.36
C LYS A 637 -0.21 -3.90 -13.14
N PRO A 638 0.63 -4.93 -12.91
CA PRO A 638 0.87 -6.09 -13.78
C PRO A 638 -0.17 -7.21 -13.62
N LEU A 639 -0.53 -7.84 -14.75
CA LEU A 639 -1.36 -9.05 -14.77
C LEU A 639 -0.57 -10.28 -14.31
N SER A 640 -1.23 -11.18 -13.58
CA SER A 640 -0.70 -12.53 -13.34
C SER A 640 -0.52 -13.30 -14.65
N ASP A 641 0.33 -14.34 -14.68
CA ASP A 641 0.52 -15.14 -15.89
C ASP A 641 -0.79 -15.73 -16.42
N LEU A 642 -1.64 -16.24 -15.53
CA LEU A 642 -2.97 -16.75 -15.88
C LEU A 642 -3.88 -15.61 -16.36
N GLY A 643 -3.83 -14.44 -15.71
CA GLY A 643 -4.56 -13.25 -16.11
C GLY A 643 -4.19 -12.78 -17.51
N ARG A 644 -2.90 -12.71 -17.83
CA ARG A 644 -2.38 -12.33 -19.15
C ARG A 644 -2.85 -13.29 -20.24
N ILE A 645 -2.79 -14.60 -20.00
CA ILE A 645 -3.31 -15.60 -20.94
C ILE A 645 -4.82 -15.43 -21.15
N ALA A 646 -5.58 -15.22 -20.06
CA ALA A 646 -7.03 -15.08 -20.12
C ALA A 646 -7.48 -13.79 -20.82
N TYR A 647 -6.81 -12.66 -20.59
CA TYR A 647 -7.09 -11.39 -21.26
C TYR A 647 -6.70 -11.44 -22.74
N ASN A 648 -5.53 -11.98 -23.08
CA ASN A 648 -5.14 -12.17 -24.47
C ASN A 648 -6.16 -13.03 -25.24
N HIS A 649 -6.66 -14.10 -24.61
CA HIS A 649 -7.72 -14.92 -25.15
C HIS A 649 -9.03 -14.13 -25.33
N TYR A 650 -9.44 -13.36 -24.30
CA TYR A 650 -10.65 -12.54 -24.35
C TYR A 650 -10.58 -11.47 -25.45
N TRP A 651 -9.51 -10.68 -25.49
CA TRP A 651 -9.32 -9.62 -26.48
C TRP A 651 -9.26 -10.20 -27.90
N SER A 652 -8.53 -11.31 -28.11
CA SER A 652 -8.42 -11.91 -29.44
C SER A 652 -9.79 -12.34 -29.97
N GLN A 653 -10.60 -12.99 -29.13
CA GLN A 653 -11.96 -13.39 -29.53
C GLN A 653 -12.89 -12.19 -29.74
N THR A 654 -12.84 -11.19 -28.85
CA THR A 654 -13.66 -9.97 -28.96
C THR A 654 -13.34 -9.22 -30.25
N LEU A 655 -12.05 -9.01 -30.55
CA LEU A 655 -11.62 -8.36 -31.78
C LEU A 655 -12.00 -9.18 -33.02
N ALA A 656 -11.83 -10.51 -32.99
CA ALA A 656 -12.25 -11.38 -34.10
C ALA A 656 -13.75 -11.25 -34.38
N ARG A 657 -14.60 -11.29 -33.34
CA ARG A 657 -16.06 -11.08 -33.47
C ARG A 657 -16.39 -9.71 -34.06
N THR A 658 -15.79 -8.64 -33.54
CA THR A 658 -16.04 -7.27 -34.01
C THR A 658 -15.59 -7.05 -35.45
N LEU A 659 -14.45 -7.62 -35.84
CA LEU A 659 -13.90 -7.50 -37.19
C LEU A 659 -14.72 -8.29 -38.23
N LEU A 660 -15.18 -9.49 -37.87
CA LEU A 660 -15.92 -10.40 -38.75
C LEU A 660 -17.41 -10.06 -38.86
N SER A 661 -17.99 -9.37 -37.87
CA SER A 661 -19.36 -8.85 -37.94
C SER A 661 -19.51 -7.64 -38.89
N CYS A 662 -18.40 -7.02 -39.28
CA CYS A 662 -18.41 -5.86 -40.18
C CYS A 662 -18.32 -6.28 -41.65
N PRO A 663 -19.06 -5.62 -42.57
CA PRO A 663 -19.03 -5.91 -44.01
C PRO A 663 -17.60 -6.00 -44.56
N SER A 664 -17.35 -6.98 -45.43
CA SER A 664 -16.02 -7.31 -45.97
C SER A 664 -15.31 -6.12 -46.63
N LYS A 665 -16.06 -5.18 -47.22
CA LYS A 665 -15.53 -3.98 -47.88
C LYS A 665 -15.17 -2.82 -46.93
N LYS A 666 -15.58 -2.85 -45.65
CA LYS A 666 -15.28 -1.79 -44.68
C LYS A 666 -13.90 -2.03 -44.04
N THR A 667 -12.97 -1.11 -44.26
CA THR A 667 -11.71 -1.00 -43.49
C THR A 667 -12.02 -0.45 -42.10
N LEU A 668 -11.53 -1.12 -41.05
CA LEU A 668 -11.72 -0.69 -39.67
C LEU A 668 -10.42 -0.12 -39.13
N THR A 669 -10.50 1.06 -38.51
CA THR A 669 -9.37 1.67 -37.80
C THR A 669 -9.27 1.16 -36.37
N VAL A 670 -8.10 1.32 -35.73
CA VAL A 670 -7.93 1.02 -34.29
C VAL A 670 -8.90 1.84 -33.44
N GLN A 671 -9.16 3.08 -33.83
CA GLN A 671 -10.09 3.97 -33.12
C GLN A 671 -11.55 3.47 -33.21
N GLU A 672 -12.00 2.98 -34.37
CA GLU A 672 -13.33 2.36 -34.49
C GLU A 672 -13.44 1.05 -33.68
N LEU A 673 -12.36 0.28 -33.57
CA LEU A 673 -12.33 -0.92 -32.73
C LEU A 673 -12.43 -0.56 -31.24
N ARG A 674 -11.71 0.47 -30.81
CA ARG A 674 -11.81 1.03 -29.46
C ARG A 674 -13.24 1.45 -29.13
N GLU A 675 -13.90 2.20 -30.01
CA GLU A 675 -15.28 2.65 -29.80
C GLU A 675 -16.29 1.49 -29.70
N ARG A 676 -16.04 0.39 -30.42
CA ARG A 676 -16.93 -0.78 -30.42
C ARG A 676 -16.70 -1.74 -29.26
N THR A 677 -15.48 -1.81 -28.73
CA THR A 677 -15.06 -2.83 -27.76
C THR A 677 -14.70 -2.27 -26.40
N TYR A 678 -14.48 -0.95 -26.30
CA TYR A 678 -13.96 -0.25 -25.13
C TYR A 678 -12.57 -0.73 -24.67
N ILE A 679 -11.88 -1.53 -25.50
CA ILE A 679 -10.48 -1.93 -25.29
C ILE A 679 -9.59 -0.75 -25.69
N VAL A 680 -8.56 -0.48 -24.88
CA VAL A 680 -7.60 0.61 -25.15
C VAL A 680 -6.76 0.31 -26.41
N PRO A 681 -6.37 1.33 -27.20
CA PRO A 681 -5.64 1.14 -28.45
C PRO A 681 -4.38 0.28 -28.33
N GLU A 682 -3.65 0.40 -27.23
CA GLU A 682 -2.41 -0.31 -26.96
C GLU A 682 -2.65 -1.83 -26.91
N ASP A 683 -3.68 -2.25 -26.17
CA ASP A 683 -4.05 -3.66 -26.04
C ASP A 683 -4.66 -4.20 -27.36
N ILE A 684 -5.37 -3.36 -28.13
CA ILE A 684 -5.85 -3.72 -29.48
C ILE A 684 -4.67 -4.02 -30.40
N ILE A 685 -3.69 -3.12 -30.47
CA ILE A 685 -2.52 -3.26 -31.36
C ILE A 685 -1.71 -4.50 -30.98
N ALA A 686 -1.40 -4.66 -29.69
CA ALA A 686 -0.66 -5.80 -29.18
C ALA A 686 -1.38 -7.14 -29.48
N THR A 687 -2.70 -7.17 -29.32
CA THR A 687 -3.50 -8.36 -29.60
C THR A 687 -3.52 -8.69 -31.10
N LEU A 688 -3.72 -7.70 -31.98
CA LEU A 688 -3.71 -7.92 -33.43
C LEU A 688 -2.34 -8.38 -33.95
N GLN A 689 -1.25 -7.88 -33.37
CA GLN A 689 0.11 -8.34 -33.64
C GLN A 689 0.30 -9.79 -33.19
N MET A 690 -0.14 -10.13 -31.98
CA MET A 690 -0.07 -11.49 -31.44
C MET A 690 -0.89 -12.50 -32.28
N MET A 691 -2.03 -12.08 -32.83
CA MET A 691 -2.85 -12.92 -33.71
C MET A 691 -2.24 -13.12 -35.11
N ASP A 692 -1.18 -12.40 -35.48
CA ASP A 692 -0.56 -12.37 -36.83
C ASP A 692 -1.54 -12.04 -37.96
N VAL A 693 -2.48 -11.11 -37.71
CA VAL A 693 -3.53 -10.73 -38.67
C VAL A 693 -3.27 -9.41 -39.39
N LEU A 694 -2.09 -8.81 -39.19
CA LEU A 694 -1.69 -7.53 -39.80
C LEU A 694 -0.86 -7.75 -41.08
N GLU A 695 -1.00 -6.86 -42.06
CA GLU A 695 -0.23 -6.84 -43.30
C GLU A 695 0.32 -5.45 -43.62
N GLN A 696 1.54 -5.40 -44.19
CA GLN A 696 2.18 -4.16 -44.60
C GLN A 696 1.71 -3.73 -45.99
N ARG A 697 1.37 -2.44 -46.17
CA ARG A 697 0.90 -1.93 -47.46
C ARG A 697 2.07 -1.79 -48.45
N LYS A 698 2.01 -2.50 -49.58
CA LYS A 698 3.09 -2.53 -50.60
C LYS A 698 3.32 -1.23 -51.41
N LYS A 699 2.58 -0.15 -51.16
CA LYS A 699 2.74 1.14 -51.86
C LYS A 699 2.82 2.29 -50.86
N GLY A 700 4.05 2.65 -50.48
CA GLY A 700 4.42 4.02 -50.08
C GLY A 700 3.99 4.54 -48.71
N GLY A 701 3.51 3.71 -47.78
CA GLY A 701 3.22 4.14 -46.41
C GLY A 701 3.41 3.00 -45.42
N ALA A 702 4.04 3.28 -44.28
CA ALA A 702 4.36 2.33 -43.20
C ALA A 702 3.14 1.91 -42.36
N ASP A 703 1.96 1.87 -42.95
CA ASP A 703 0.70 1.58 -42.24
C ASP A 703 0.34 0.09 -42.37
N ALA A 704 0.23 -0.57 -41.21
CA ALA A 704 -0.26 -1.94 -41.10
C ALA A 704 -1.80 -1.99 -41.29
N VAL A 705 -2.29 -2.92 -42.10
CA VAL A 705 -3.72 -3.12 -42.39
C VAL A 705 -4.17 -4.47 -41.85
N ILE A 706 -5.37 -4.52 -41.28
CA ILE A 706 -5.96 -5.76 -40.76
C ILE A 706 -6.44 -6.64 -41.93
N ASN A 707 -5.90 -7.85 -42.07
CA ASN A 707 -6.36 -8.83 -43.05
C ASN A 707 -7.53 -9.67 -42.49
N LYS A 708 -8.75 -9.36 -42.91
CA LYS A 708 -9.97 -10.10 -42.48
C LYS A 708 -9.99 -11.59 -42.85
N ALA A 709 -9.27 -12.02 -43.90
CA ALA A 709 -9.15 -13.43 -44.23
C ALA A 709 -8.27 -14.16 -43.22
N LYS A 710 -7.16 -13.55 -42.80
CA LYS A 710 -6.33 -14.06 -41.69
C LYS A 710 -7.11 -14.09 -40.37
N VAL A 711 -7.91 -13.06 -40.08
CA VAL A 711 -8.79 -13.05 -38.88
C VAL A 711 -9.79 -14.21 -38.92
N ARG A 712 -10.40 -14.49 -40.08
CA ARG A 712 -11.32 -15.64 -40.23
C ARG A 712 -10.60 -16.97 -40.04
N ALA A 713 -9.45 -17.16 -40.68
CA ALA A 713 -8.65 -18.38 -40.51
C ALA A 713 -8.20 -18.56 -39.04
N TRP A 714 -7.82 -17.48 -38.36
CA TRP A 714 -7.51 -17.51 -36.93
C TRP A 714 -8.72 -17.91 -36.09
N ALA A 715 -9.89 -17.32 -36.34
CA ALA A 715 -11.13 -17.63 -35.63
C ALA A 715 -11.56 -19.09 -35.81
N ASP A 716 -11.45 -19.63 -37.03
CA ASP A 716 -11.76 -21.02 -37.35
C ASP A 716 -10.79 -21.98 -36.63
N ALA A 717 -9.48 -21.66 -36.64
CA ALA A 717 -8.46 -22.46 -35.96
C ALA A 717 -8.66 -22.51 -34.43
N HIS A 718 -9.15 -21.42 -33.84
CA HIS A 718 -9.40 -21.31 -32.39
C HIS A 718 -10.84 -21.62 -32.00
N LYS A 719 -11.68 -22.07 -32.95
CA LYS A 719 -13.10 -22.43 -32.75
C LYS A 719 -13.90 -21.31 -32.08
N VAL A 720 -13.67 -20.06 -32.49
CA VAL A 720 -14.36 -18.90 -31.92
C VAL A 720 -15.80 -18.87 -32.39
N ASP A 721 -16.74 -18.86 -31.45
CA ASP A 721 -18.13 -18.58 -31.77
C ASP A 721 -18.29 -17.10 -32.09
N ILE A 722 -18.55 -16.80 -33.37
CA ILE A 722 -18.70 -15.43 -33.88
C ILE A 722 -20.04 -14.81 -33.43
N LYS A 723 -21.05 -15.63 -33.15
CA LYS A 723 -22.41 -15.17 -32.82
C LYS A 723 -22.62 -15.00 -31.32
N SER A 724 -21.92 -15.78 -30.50
CA SER A 724 -22.05 -15.74 -29.04
C SER A 724 -21.01 -14.84 -28.39
N CYS A 725 -21.48 -13.79 -27.69
CA CYS A 725 -20.66 -12.96 -26.81
C CYS A 725 -20.63 -13.56 -25.39
N PRO A 726 -19.55 -13.34 -24.61
CA PRO A 726 -19.46 -13.84 -23.24
C PRO A 726 -20.55 -13.30 -22.32
N VAL A 727 -21.06 -12.10 -22.60
CA VAL A 727 -22.16 -11.46 -21.87
C VAL A 727 -23.20 -10.92 -22.84
N ASP A 728 -24.43 -10.82 -22.35
CA ASP A 728 -25.55 -10.21 -23.07
C ASP A 728 -25.80 -8.82 -22.50
N PRO A 729 -25.58 -7.74 -23.27
CA PRO A 729 -25.82 -6.38 -22.83
C PRO A 729 -27.25 -6.18 -22.30
N GLU A 730 -28.26 -6.83 -22.88
CA GLU A 730 -29.68 -6.63 -22.50
C GLU A 730 -30.04 -7.31 -21.18
N ALA A 731 -29.20 -8.23 -20.69
CA ALA A 731 -29.42 -8.93 -19.42
C ALA A 731 -28.89 -8.18 -18.19
N PHE A 732 -28.29 -7.00 -18.38
CA PHE A 732 -27.90 -6.12 -17.29
C PHE A 732 -29.09 -5.26 -16.84
N ILE A 733 -29.32 -5.22 -15.54
CA ILE A 733 -30.46 -4.51 -14.94
C ILE A 733 -30.15 -3.00 -14.91
N SER A 734 -31.01 -2.19 -15.53
CA SER A 734 -30.89 -0.73 -15.52
C SER A 734 -31.00 -0.19 -14.09
N ARG A 735 -30.03 0.64 -13.67
CA ARG A 735 -30.15 1.42 -12.44
C ARG A 735 -31.12 2.57 -12.69
N ASP A 736 -32.25 2.57 -12.00
CA ASP A 736 -33.03 3.79 -11.87
C ASP A 736 -32.18 4.86 -11.16
N VAL A 737 -31.84 5.92 -11.88
CA VAL A 737 -31.03 7.06 -11.41
C VAL A 737 -31.82 7.94 -10.40
N SER A 738 -32.95 7.47 -9.89
CA SER A 738 -33.91 8.25 -9.09
C SER A 738 -33.72 8.20 -7.56
N ARG A 739 -32.54 7.79 -7.06
CA ARG A 739 -32.23 7.77 -5.61
C ARG A 739 -30.92 8.49 -5.23
N GLY A 740 -30.67 9.63 -5.87
CA GLY A 740 -29.63 10.59 -5.47
C GLY A 740 -30.16 11.97 -5.05
N GLY A 741 -31.48 12.15 -4.95
CA GLY A 741 -32.11 13.43 -4.61
C GLY A 741 -33.20 13.24 -3.58
N SER A 742 -32.84 13.15 -2.30
CA SER A 742 -33.66 13.50 -1.14
C SER A 742 -32.95 13.02 0.12
N GLU A 743 -32.01 13.83 0.62
CA GLU A 743 -31.66 13.94 2.03
C GLU A 743 -30.77 15.19 2.19
N GLU A 744 -31.33 16.34 1.77
CA GLU A 744 -31.03 17.63 2.36
C GLU A 744 -32.34 18.10 3.01
N SER A 745 -32.42 17.94 4.33
CA SER A 745 -33.38 18.59 5.23
C SER A 745 -32.75 18.67 6.60
#